data_AF-N9RG04-F1
#
_entry.id   AF-N9RG04-F1
#
_cell.length_a   1.000
_cell.length_b   1.000
_cell.length_c   1.000
_cell.angle_alpha   90.00
_cell.angle_beta   90.00
_cell.angle_gamma   90.00
#
_symmetry.space_group_name_H-M   'P 1'
#
loop_
_entity.id
_entity.type
_entity.pdbx_description
1 polymer ?
#
loop_
_entity_poly.entity_id
_entity_poly.type
_entity_poly.pdbx_seq_one_letter_code
_entity_poly.pdbx_strand_id
1 'polypeptide(L)'
;EDEDEDEDEDEDEDEDEDEDEDEDEDEDEDEEHYLIFKSDQLVFNYKDYFFENFFQHLASQGSFCHLSILSYSNSVKAPLYNLLVEMGDHIVKIIEYNQEIKFIEIYSLLNSSDLPIHENYKDEGELNRFKNNWFEICLTLNLIINKKSISLSNFKDVEEKEYFNIYWFIEWYAEQNIKYFDNETIEYLFEIINKKFAHEIQETNERCDYFSNLAKIALLHQKPEYIKRYSYQCWDLILGYGWRKDVGIFEVIDSIEYLSQNNPRDALFYLQKISSEVTQILEYTDGKETRHALPQYTKLLSSLNLSCLTSKFEWEVRNGDWHNAEDSFHQILSNLPNLSSCIWESVCRTGLSQDDLYALQNNSNVDRAKELINTALDHNGMENLPKYIKKTENSSTNEIPNTISYEDFPLEKFPDFLTWIKSDYKNRDHLLLWMEYWKPKVKKSDFIKYVWNYIKDNDLQNKDENLLLDPIYEIAKSTRGKNFAFDVLVKAQSNKGGWFNHWFESTEHTFKRLDIVAKEYKEKADDFIQLSTQNNTVLNTGLVIPSSRLVYLLIQLDRIEEAKSFIEVMIEVLKEETRNLNLQIPRWNWNENLDEHEIAIALLVTRLQWPFTSIKQWTASELSTLLTVNDTQKIVEAKLLESLKSKKLESEVVEILCVFWMACQKGYHPTIVLGEYVFSRSCLSDQLLNAIDSKNCNYGYYQGNFDIDSGLIERESNFRKNLGSEFPLMYLSTCEDLEEKYFIPLTEDFQHEWNKTFIHEPRLHDTYQYFLERDNTGQFYTLNSHRARSAYLRVFEVAKRRYGMPNDYTNFYSIKALPLETSYLSFLPFRVPWFTKWNSQDEYSIESLKDYLRNLIQVCNTSNKGQVLGALSFPIEISPNLHLDITCTIMNDKNEATERSQIVSIGLELERNLEFRYLKSKTTTSDNFSFIGTAFPYHRYGHWFVEQDSRGIYIPIIPDTEMKIIGQSDDNLIKYLLNDMEFGVSGYWNDEWKRSYPSKMKPKCVTYTLLSPQYFQYIGNTETEFKYVCKVSIASKERKYSDFQFEELTIVI
;
A
#
# COMPACT_ATOMS: atom_id res chain seq x y z
N GLU A 1 26.12 0.19 36.66
CA GLU A 1 25.34 1.35 36.23
C GLU A 1 24.17 0.87 35.39
N ASP A 2 23.07 0.34 35.93
CA ASP A 2 22.68 -0.04 37.30
C ASP A 2 21.64 -1.16 37.16
N GLU A 3 21.86 -2.24 37.92
CA GLU A 3 20.86 -3.23 38.33
C GLU A 3 20.22 -2.69 39.61
N ASP A 4 18.92 -2.88 39.82
CA ASP A 4 18.30 -2.86 41.15
C ASP A 4 17.00 -3.70 41.09
N GLU A 5 17.09 -4.93 41.60
CA GLU A 5 15.98 -5.69 42.19
C GLU A 5 16.07 -5.44 43.70
N ASP A 6 14.96 -5.03 44.32
CA ASP A 6 14.77 -5.11 45.77
C ASP A 6 13.36 -5.62 46.08
N GLU A 7 13.35 -6.46 47.09
CA GLU A 7 12.29 -7.23 47.74
C GLU A 7 11.18 -6.34 48.33
N ASP A 8 9.99 -6.91 48.56
CA ASP A 8 9.35 -6.87 49.88
C ASP A 8 8.11 -7.79 49.93
N GLU A 9 8.09 -8.58 51.00
CA GLU A 9 7.01 -9.43 51.52
C GLU A 9 5.82 -8.58 52.00
N ASP A 10 4.61 -9.16 52.05
CA ASP A 10 3.72 -9.02 53.22
C ASP A 10 2.57 -10.03 53.12
N GLU A 11 2.45 -10.82 54.19
CA GLU A 11 1.32 -11.67 54.57
C GLU A 11 0.10 -10.81 54.93
N ASP A 12 -1.12 -11.33 54.78
CA ASP A 12 -2.14 -11.22 55.83
C ASP A 12 -3.34 -12.16 55.54
N GLU A 13 -3.65 -12.95 56.57
CA GLU A 13 -4.83 -13.78 56.77
C GLU A 13 -6.08 -12.90 56.90
N ASP A 14 -7.27 -13.43 56.55
CA ASP A 14 -8.42 -13.39 57.47
C ASP A 14 -9.58 -14.26 56.96
N GLU A 15 -10.13 -14.99 57.92
CA GLU A 15 -11.27 -15.89 57.90
C GLU A 15 -12.59 -15.15 57.61
N ASP A 16 -13.59 -15.85 57.09
CA ASP A 16 -14.94 -15.83 57.68
C ASP A 16 -15.79 -17.00 57.16
N GLU A 17 -16.40 -17.66 58.15
CA GLU A 17 -17.35 -18.76 58.09
C GLU A 17 -18.66 -18.35 57.40
N ASP A 18 -19.34 -19.31 56.76
CA ASP A 18 -20.77 -19.52 57.01
C ASP A 18 -21.18 -20.91 56.48
N GLU A 19 -21.74 -21.67 57.41
CA GLU A 19 -22.42 -22.96 57.24
C GLU A 19 -23.69 -22.79 56.39
N ASP A 20 -24.01 -23.78 55.57
CA ASP A 20 -25.38 -24.29 55.48
C ASP A 20 -25.33 -25.72 54.91
N GLU A 21 -25.77 -26.65 55.76
CA GLU A 21 -26.10 -28.03 55.47
C GLU A 21 -27.31 -28.09 54.53
N ASP A 22 -27.26 -28.93 53.50
CA ASP A 22 -28.44 -29.67 53.05
C ASP A 22 -27.98 -31.04 52.53
N GLU A 23 -28.32 -32.06 53.30
CA GLU A 23 -28.29 -33.47 52.92
C GLU A 23 -29.32 -33.71 51.82
N ASP A 24 -28.94 -34.37 50.73
CA ASP A 24 -29.83 -35.27 50.01
C ASP A 24 -28.99 -36.43 49.43
N GLU A 25 -29.33 -37.63 49.90
CA GLU A 25 -28.82 -38.93 49.47
C GLU A 25 -29.25 -39.18 48.01
N ASP A 26 -28.32 -39.52 47.11
CA ASP A 26 -28.64 -40.22 45.87
C ASP A 26 -27.56 -41.27 45.50
N GLU A 27 -28.03 -42.51 45.60
CA GLU A 27 -27.74 -43.76 44.88
C GLU A 27 -26.42 -43.94 44.10
N ASP A 28 -25.73 -45.04 44.46
CA ASP A 28 -24.67 -45.70 43.70
C ASP A 28 -25.12 -46.04 42.25
N GLU A 29 -24.54 -45.40 41.23
CA GLU A 29 -24.44 -45.94 39.88
C GLU A 29 -22.97 -45.95 39.42
N ASP A 30 -22.50 -47.17 39.11
CA ASP A 30 -21.23 -47.58 38.48
C ASP A 30 -20.37 -46.46 37.86
N GLU A 31 -19.42 -45.92 38.64
CA GLU A 31 -18.33 -45.12 38.07
C GLU A 31 -17.38 -46.03 37.26
N GLU A 32 -17.51 -45.99 35.93
CA GLU A 32 -16.37 -46.24 35.05
C GLU A 32 -15.23 -45.31 35.49
N HIS A 33 -14.19 -45.87 36.10
CA HIS A 33 -13.01 -45.10 36.48
C HIS A 33 -12.30 -44.56 35.23
N TYR A 34 -12.66 -43.35 34.82
CA TYR A 34 -11.90 -42.56 33.86
C TYR A 34 -10.60 -42.10 34.52
N LEU A 35 -9.46 -42.58 34.03
CA LEU A 35 -8.15 -42.04 34.39
C LEU A 35 -8.01 -40.64 33.79
N ILE A 36 -8.36 -39.61 34.55
CA ILE A 36 -8.21 -38.20 34.15
C ILE A 36 -6.75 -37.78 34.39
N PHE A 37 -6.00 -37.56 33.31
CA PHE A 37 -4.65 -37.00 33.37
C PHE A 37 -4.74 -35.48 33.25
N LYS A 38 -4.50 -34.75 34.35
CA LYS A 38 -4.52 -33.29 34.39
C LYS A 38 -3.08 -32.78 34.41
N SER A 39 -2.71 -31.98 33.40
CA SER A 39 -1.43 -31.25 33.37
C SER A 39 -1.70 -29.79 33.69
N ASP A 40 -1.09 -29.28 34.77
CA ASP A 40 -1.35 -27.92 35.27
C ASP A 40 -0.54 -26.83 34.52
N GLN A 41 0.25 -27.20 33.50
CA GLN A 41 0.96 -26.25 32.62
C GLN A 41 1.00 -26.74 31.16
N LEU A 42 0.15 -26.17 30.30
CA LEU A 42 0.17 -26.42 28.85
C LEU A 42 1.28 -25.59 28.17
N VAL A 43 2.54 -26.01 28.30
CA VAL A 43 3.71 -25.47 27.58
C VAL A 43 4.31 -26.54 26.65
N PHE A 44 3.47 -27.30 25.96
CA PHE A 44 3.94 -28.31 25.01
C PHE A 44 4.04 -27.74 23.60
N ASN A 45 5.15 -28.05 22.92
CA ASN A 45 5.20 -27.98 21.47
C ASN A 45 4.14 -28.92 20.87
N TYR A 46 3.50 -28.54 19.75
CA TYR A 46 2.51 -29.35 19.03
C TYR A 46 2.94 -30.79 18.78
N LYS A 47 4.22 -31.00 18.43
CA LYS A 47 4.80 -32.33 18.22
C LYS A 47 4.78 -33.19 19.48
N ASP A 48 5.29 -32.66 20.59
CA ASP A 48 5.39 -33.41 21.85
C ASP A 48 3.99 -33.74 22.37
N TYR A 49 3.09 -32.75 22.31
CA TYR A 49 1.69 -32.95 22.66
C TYR A 49 1.02 -34.04 21.82
N PHE A 50 1.23 -34.03 20.50
CA PHE A 50 0.70 -35.06 19.61
C PHE A 50 1.21 -36.45 20.00
N PHE A 51 2.54 -36.63 20.15
CA PHE A 51 3.10 -37.95 20.43
C PHE A 51 2.74 -38.48 21.82
N GLU A 52 2.68 -37.62 22.84
CA GLU A 52 2.22 -38.02 24.17
C GLU A 52 0.79 -38.57 24.13
N ASN A 53 -0.13 -37.83 23.51
CA ASN A 53 -1.53 -38.25 23.37
C ASN A 53 -1.68 -39.49 22.48
N PHE A 54 -0.96 -39.52 21.35
CA PHE A 54 -0.98 -40.63 20.40
C PHE A 54 -0.50 -41.95 21.03
N PHE A 55 0.59 -41.92 21.82
CA PHE A 55 1.08 -43.12 22.51
C PHE A 55 0.18 -43.53 23.68
N GLN A 56 -0.44 -42.58 24.38
CA GLN A 56 -1.44 -42.88 25.42
C GLN A 56 -2.65 -43.58 24.83
N HIS A 57 -3.19 -43.10 23.70
CA HIS A 57 -4.28 -43.76 22.99
C HIS A 57 -3.88 -45.18 22.59
N LEU A 58 -2.74 -45.36 21.91
CA LEU A 58 -2.24 -46.68 21.51
C LEU A 58 -2.03 -47.65 22.69
N ALA A 59 -1.71 -47.13 23.88
CA ALA A 59 -1.49 -47.94 25.08
C ALA A 59 -2.78 -48.22 25.88
N SER A 60 -3.86 -47.50 25.61
CA SER A 60 -5.13 -47.62 26.32
C SER A 60 -5.86 -48.94 25.98
N GLN A 61 -6.62 -49.47 26.94
CA GLN A 61 -7.51 -50.63 26.73
C GLN A 61 -8.96 -50.20 26.97
N GLY A 62 -9.85 -50.37 25.99
CA GLY A 62 -11.26 -49.99 26.09
C GLY A 62 -11.61 -48.72 25.31
N SER A 63 -12.74 -48.08 25.63
CA SER A 63 -13.14 -46.79 25.05
C SER A 63 -12.24 -45.67 25.56
N PHE A 64 -11.56 -44.99 24.65
CA PHE A 64 -10.67 -43.89 24.94
C PHE A 64 -11.24 -42.58 24.39
N CYS A 65 -11.20 -41.51 25.19
CA CYS A 65 -11.64 -40.18 24.79
C CYS A 65 -10.68 -39.12 25.32
N HIS A 66 -10.47 -38.07 24.52
CA HIS A 66 -9.69 -36.92 24.93
C HIS A 66 -10.60 -35.81 25.47
N LEU A 67 -10.15 -35.11 26.50
CA LEU A 67 -10.81 -33.90 26.99
C LEU A 67 -10.41 -32.72 26.11
N SER A 68 -11.41 -32.03 25.55
CA SER A 68 -11.17 -30.84 24.73
C SER A 68 -10.54 -29.72 25.55
N ILE A 69 -9.56 -29.05 24.97
CA ILE A 69 -9.03 -27.80 25.51
C ILE A 69 -10.08 -26.72 25.25
N LEU A 70 -10.59 -26.11 26.33
CA LEU A 70 -11.68 -25.15 26.29
C LEU A 70 -11.23 -23.70 26.02
N SER A 71 -10.03 -23.31 26.45
CA SER A 71 -9.53 -21.95 26.25
C SER A 71 -8.00 -21.85 26.27
N TYR A 72 -7.48 -20.86 25.55
CA TYR A 72 -6.08 -20.46 25.55
C TYR A 72 -6.00 -18.94 25.39
N SER A 73 -4.85 -18.32 25.68
CA SER A 73 -4.64 -16.86 25.51
C SER A 73 -4.69 -16.37 24.07
N ASN A 74 -4.63 -17.29 23.10
CA ASN A 74 -4.73 -17.03 21.67
C ASN A 74 -5.98 -17.74 21.11
N SER A 75 -6.77 -17.04 20.29
CA SER A 75 -8.06 -17.50 19.74
C SER A 75 -7.96 -18.76 18.88
N VAL A 76 -6.81 -19.02 18.25
CA VAL A 76 -6.64 -20.17 17.34
C VAL A 76 -5.97 -21.39 18.01
N LYS A 77 -5.27 -21.22 19.14
CA LYS A 77 -4.46 -22.31 19.73
C LYS A 77 -5.28 -23.50 20.24
N ALA A 78 -6.31 -23.25 21.05
CA ALA A 78 -7.13 -24.34 21.59
C ALA A 78 -7.80 -25.17 20.47
N PRO A 79 -8.43 -24.57 19.45
CA PRO A 79 -8.92 -25.31 18.28
C PRO A 79 -7.86 -26.17 17.60
N LEU A 80 -6.64 -25.66 17.42
CA LEU A 80 -5.56 -26.40 16.77
C LEU A 80 -5.08 -27.62 17.57
N TYR A 81 -4.95 -27.51 18.89
CA TYR A 81 -4.59 -28.67 19.72
C TYR A 81 -5.68 -29.75 19.71
N ASN A 82 -6.96 -29.35 19.74
CA ASN A 82 -8.08 -30.29 19.61
C ASN A 82 -8.05 -30.99 18.25
N LEU A 83 -7.79 -30.25 17.16
CA LEU A 83 -7.65 -30.82 15.83
C LEU A 83 -6.49 -31.84 15.74
N LEU A 84 -5.34 -31.58 16.38
CA LEU A 84 -4.23 -32.55 16.42
C LEU A 84 -4.62 -33.88 17.04
N VAL A 85 -5.42 -33.82 18.09
CA VAL A 85 -5.91 -34.98 18.82
C VAL A 85 -6.89 -35.77 17.95
N GLU A 86 -7.84 -35.10 17.30
CA GLU A 86 -8.78 -35.73 16.36
C GLU A 86 -8.06 -36.42 15.20
N MET A 87 -7.04 -35.78 14.63
CA MET A 87 -6.21 -36.39 13.59
C MET A 87 -5.44 -37.60 14.14
N GLY A 88 -4.92 -37.52 15.37
CA GLY A 88 -4.28 -38.63 16.08
C GLY A 88 -5.20 -39.84 16.24
N ASP A 89 -6.44 -39.63 16.69
CA ASP A 89 -7.46 -40.67 16.83
C ASP A 89 -7.79 -41.35 15.50
N HIS A 90 -7.85 -40.57 14.42
CA HIS A 90 -8.05 -41.11 13.09
C HIS A 90 -6.89 -42.03 12.67
N ILE A 91 -5.65 -41.63 12.95
CA ILE A 91 -4.47 -42.43 12.63
C ILE A 91 -4.44 -43.73 13.45
N VAL A 92 -4.77 -43.69 14.74
CA VAL A 92 -4.85 -44.90 15.59
C VAL A 92 -5.85 -45.90 14.99
N LYS A 93 -7.02 -45.45 14.58
CA LYS A 93 -8.01 -46.30 13.89
C LYS A 93 -7.44 -46.91 12.61
N ILE A 94 -6.74 -46.13 11.78
CA ILE A 94 -6.10 -46.66 10.56
C ILE A 94 -5.08 -47.77 10.91
N ILE A 95 -4.29 -47.60 11.99
CA ILE A 95 -3.33 -48.61 12.46
C ILE A 95 -4.04 -49.91 12.89
N GLU A 96 -5.14 -49.81 13.64
CA GLU A 96 -5.91 -50.97 14.11
C GLU A 96 -6.49 -51.82 12.97
N TYR A 97 -6.84 -51.19 11.84
CA TYR A 97 -7.32 -51.90 10.64
C TYR A 97 -6.20 -52.58 9.82
N ASN A 98 -4.96 -52.60 10.31
CA ASN A 98 -3.82 -53.37 9.80
C ASN A 98 -3.45 -53.07 8.33
N GLN A 99 -3.64 -51.83 7.89
CA GLN A 99 -3.26 -51.35 6.56
C GLN A 99 -1.84 -50.79 6.56
N GLU A 100 -1.13 -50.92 5.42
CA GLU A 100 0.12 -50.19 5.18
C GLU A 100 -0.22 -48.70 5.04
N ILE A 101 0.20 -47.89 6.01
CA ILE A 101 -0.18 -46.47 6.07
C ILE A 101 0.79 -45.66 5.22
N LYS A 102 0.27 -44.95 4.22
CA LYS A 102 1.10 -44.08 3.38
C LYS A 102 1.29 -42.71 4.04
N PHE A 103 2.43 -42.09 3.77
CA PHE A 103 2.75 -40.75 4.27
C PHE A 103 1.74 -39.74 3.72
N ILE A 104 1.43 -39.80 2.43
CA ILE A 104 0.45 -38.91 1.80
C ILE A 104 -0.95 -39.03 2.41
N GLU A 105 -1.35 -40.23 2.84
CA GLU A 105 -2.66 -40.46 3.46
C GLU A 105 -2.76 -39.75 4.82
N ILE A 106 -1.71 -39.85 5.65
CA ILE A 106 -1.64 -39.13 6.94
C ILE A 106 -1.56 -37.63 6.70
N TYR A 107 -0.65 -37.18 5.85
CA TYR A 107 -0.45 -35.76 5.60
C TYR A 107 -1.71 -35.08 5.05
N SER A 108 -2.49 -35.81 4.24
CA SER A 108 -3.72 -35.30 3.63
C SER A 108 -4.87 -35.08 4.62
N LEU A 109 -4.81 -35.64 5.84
CA LEU A 109 -5.85 -35.41 6.85
C LEU A 109 -6.05 -33.92 7.14
N LEU A 110 -4.95 -33.16 7.21
CA LEU A 110 -5.01 -31.72 7.44
C LEU A 110 -5.71 -30.97 6.28
N ASN A 111 -5.59 -31.45 5.04
CA ASN A 111 -6.27 -30.85 3.89
C ASN A 111 -7.79 -31.11 3.91
N SER A 112 -8.25 -32.09 4.68
CA SER A 112 -9.67 -32.39 4.88
C SER A 112 -10.26 -31.83 6.16
N SER A 113 -9.50 -31.01 6.90
CA SER A 113 -9.90 -30.46 8.19
C SER A 113 -10.15 -28.95 8.11
N ASP A 114 -11.14 -28.49 8.86
CA ASP A 114 -11.42 -27.06 9.00
C ASP A 114 -10.37 -26.40 9.90
N LEU A 115 -9.64 -25.43 9.36
CA LEU A 115 -8.71 -24.60 10.13
C LEU A 115 -9.44 -23.40 10.76
N PRO A 116 -9.04 -22.96 11.97
CA PRO A 116 -9.65 -21.80 12.60
C PRO A 116 -9.36 -20.52 11.82
N ILE A 117 -10.36 -19.64 11.73
CA ILE A 117 -10.23 -18.30 11.12
C ILE A 117 -9.30 -17.46 12.01
N HIS A 118 -8.32 -16.80 11.39
CA HIS A 118 -7.36 -15.92 12.07
C HIS A 118 -7.65 -14.45 11.73
N GLU A 119 -7.65 -13.58 12.74
CA GLU A 119 -7.91 -12.15 12.55
C GLU A 119 -6.63 -11.31 12.54
N ASN A 120 -5.57 -11.79 13.21
CA ASN A 120 -4.34 -11.04 13.42
C ASN A 120 -3.09 -11.80 12.94
N TYR A 121 -2.00 -11.06 12.68
CA TYR A 121 -0.70 -11.62 12.27
C TYR A 121 -0.14 -12.66 13.26
N LYS A 122 -0.41 -12.49 14.56
CA LYS A 122 -0.01 -13.47 15.59
C LYS A 122 -0.68 -14.82 15.37
N ASP A 123 -1.94 -14.82 14.99
CA ASP A 123 -2.74 -16.04 14.78
C ASP A 123 -2.29 -16.73 13.48
N GLU A 124 -1.96 -15.96 12.44
CA GLU A 124 -1.35 -16.48 11.21
C GLU A 124 0.01 -17.15 11.48
N GLY A 125 0.85 -16.52 12.31
CA GLY A 125 2.13 -17.09 12.74
C GLY A 125 1.98 -18.43 13.46
N GLU A 126 1.00 -18.55 14.37
CA GLU A 126 0.71 -19.80 15.08
C GLU A 126 0.15 -20.88 14.14
N LEU A 127 -0.72 -20.51 13.19
CA LEU A 127 -1.23 -21.43 12.18
C LEU A 127 -0.11 -21.98 11.28
N ASN A 128 0.83 -21.14 10.86
CA ASN A 128 2.00 -21.56 10.09
C ASN A 128 2.90 -22.50 10.90
N ARG A 129 3.13 -22.20 12.19
CA ARG A 129 3.86 -23.08 13.10
C ARG A 129 3.19 -24.45 13.24
N PHE A 130 1.86 -24.48 13.35
CA PHE A 130 1.08 -25.71 13.40
C PHE A 130 1.24 -26.57 12.14
N LYS A 131 1.07 -25.97 10.95
CA LYS A 131 1.24 -26.65 9.65
C LYS A 131 2.62 -27.28 9.51
N ASN A 132 3.66 -26.54 9.89
CA ASN A 132 5.04 -27.02 9.89
C ASN A 132 5.25 -28.21 10.85
N ASN A 133 4.74 -28.11 12.09
CA ASN A 133 4.82 -29.22 13.05
C ASN A 133 4.04 -30.45 12.59
N TRP A 134 2.89 -30.28 11.94
CA TRP A 134 2.13 -31.40 11.39
C TRP A 134 2.92 -32.19 10.35
N PHE A 135 3.62 -31.49 9.45
CA PHE A 135 4.51 -32.14 8.49
C PHE A 135 5.61 -32.96 9.18
N GLU A 136 6.25 -32.39 10.19
CA GLU A 136 7.27 -33.09 11.01
C GLU A 136 6.70 -34.32 11.73
N ILE A 137 5.50 -34.21 12.31
CA ILE A 137 4.77 -35.32 12.94
C ILE A 137 4.56 -36.45 11.92
N CYS A 138 4.07 -36.13 10.72
CA CYS A 138 3.83 -37.11 9.66
C CYS A 138 5.10 -37.84 9.24
N LEU A 139 6.23 -37.12 9.12
CA LEU A 139 7.54 -37.72 8.80
C LEU A 139 7.98 -38.70 9.90
N THR A 140 7.84 -38.28 11.16
CA THR A 140 8.21 -39.08 12.33
C THR A 140 7.33 -40.33 12.45
N LEU A 141 6.01 -40.20 12.25
CA LEU A 141 5.07 -41.32 12.23
C LEU A 141 5.41 -42.34 11.14
N ASN A 142 5.72 -41.89 9.93
CA ASN A 142 6.13 -42.79 8.86
C ASN A 142 7.38 -43.61 9.26
N LEU A 143 8.36 -43.00 9.94
CA LEU A 143 9.52 -43.74 10.45
C LEU A 143 9.15 -44.75 11.55
N ILE A 144 8.25 -44.38 12.48
CA ILE A 144 7.82 -45.25 13.57
C ILE A 144 7.04 -46.46 13.04
N ILE A 145 6.07 -46.22 12.16
CA ILE A 145 5.10 -47.21 11.67
C ILE A 145 5.74 -48.06 10.57
N ASN A 146 6.26 -47.43 9.52
CA ASN A 146 6.72 -48.13 8.32
C ASN A 146 8.20 -48.52 8.38
N LYS A 147 9.00 -47.88 9.25
CA LYS A 147 10.45 -48.11 9.41
C LYS A 147 11.24 -48.04 8.10
N LYS A 148 10.75 -47.22 7.17
CA LYS A 148 11.31 -47.02 5.83
C LYS A 148 11.35 -45.52 5.51
N SER A 149 12.30 -45.16 4.66
CA SER A 149 12.30 -43.85 4.01
C SER A 149 11.10 -43.69 3.08
N ILE A 150 10.64 -42.45 2.91
CA ILE A 150 9.51 -42.10 2.05
C ILE A 150 9.96 -42.17 0.59
N SER A 151 9.25 -42.98 -0.20
CA SER A 151 9.47 -43.15 -1.64
C SER A 151 8.77 -42.08 -2.45
N LEU A 152 9.21 -41.91 -3.71
CA LEU A 152 8.69 -40.87 -4.59
C LEU A 152 7.17 -41.01 -4.78
N SER A 153 6.67 -42.24 -4.95
CA SER A 153 5.23 -42.51 -5.08
C SER A 153 4.39 -42.10 -3.87
N ASN A 154 5.02 -41.94 -2.70
CA ASN A 154 4.36 -41.59 -1.43
C ASN A 154 4.54 -40.11 -1.07
N PHE A 155 5.45 -39.42 -1.76
CA PHE A 155 5.70 -37.98 -1.58
C PHE A 155 5.16 -37.14 -2.74
N LYS A 156 5.04 -37.71 -3.95
CA LYS A 156 4.50 -37.02 -5.11
C LYS A 156 3.11 -36.47 -4.80
N ASP A 157 2.85 -35.25 -5.24
CA ASP A 157 1.63 -34.45 -5.00
C ASP A 157 1.61 -33.73 -3.64
N VAL A 158 2.54 -34.03 -2.72
CA VAL A 158 2.69 -33.29 -1.43
C VAL A 158 3.14 -31.86 -1.69
N GLU A 159 4.04 -31.68 -2.65
CA GLU A 159 4.57 -30.37 -3.04
C GLU A 159 3.50 -29.43 -3.64
N GLU A 160 2.39 -30.01 -4.12
CA GLU A 160 1.26 -29.29 -4.69
C GLU A 160 0.17 -28.99 -3.63
N LYS A 161 0.31 -29.54 -2.42
CA LYS A 161 -0.60 -29.26 -1.31
C LYS A 161 -0.31 -27.89 -0.71
N GLU A 162 -1.38 -27.22 -0.29
CA GLU A 162 -1.36 -25.85 0.21
C GLU A 162 -0.43 -25.64 1.42
N TYR A 163 -0.28 -26.66 2.25
CA TYR A 163 0.43 -26.55 3.53
C TYR A 163 1.90 -26.96 3.48
N PHE A 164 2.46 -27.29 2.30
CA PHE A 164 3.87 -27.65 2.20
C PHE A 164 4.75 -26.39 2.07
N ASN A 165 5.38 -25.99 3.18
CA ASN A 165 6.34 -24.88 3.18
C ASN A 165 7.76 -25.39 2.87
N ILE A 166 8.19 -25.17 1.63
CA ILE A 166 9.50 -25.60 1.14
C ILE A 166 10.68 -24.90 1.85
N TYR A 167 10.50 -23.64 2.28
CA TYR A 167 11.56 -22.83 2.88
C TYR A 167 11.88 -23.31 4.28
N TRP A 168 10.83 -23.43 5.10
CA TRP A 168 10.92 -24.06 6.42
C TRP A 168 11.48 -25.49 6.31
N PHE A 169 11.01 -26.27 5.32
CA PHE A 169 11.49 -27.64 5.13
C PHE A 169 13.00 -27.70 4.87
N ILE A 170 13.57 -26.79 4.06
CA ILE A 170 15.01 -26.77 3.78
C ILE A 170 15.81 -26.52 5.06
N GLU A 171 15.41 -25.53 5.86
CA GLU A 171 16.05 -25.20 7.14
C GLU A 171 15.95 -26.37 8.11
N TRP A 172 14.73 -26.83 8.37
CA TRP A 172 14.46 -27.92 9.29
C TRP A 172 15.21 -29.19 8.88
N TYR A 173 15.13 -29.59 7.60
CA TYR A 173 15.68 -30.85 7.14
C TYR A 173 17.21 -30.89 7.15
N ALA A 174 17.86 -29.74 6.92
CA ALA A 174 19.31 -29.62 6.99
C ALA A 174 19.87 -29.83 8.41
N GLU A 175 19.07 -29.61 9.44
CA GLU A 175 19.41 -29.89 10.84
C GLU A 175 19.12 -31.35 11.23
N GLN A 176 18.30 -32.05 10.45
CA GLN A 176 17.98 -33.45 10.71
C GLN A 176 19.12 -34.34 10.24
N ASN A 177 19.81 -34.99 11.17
CA ASN A 177 20.82 -36.02 10.87
C ASN A 177 20.19 -37.37 10.46
N ILE A 178 18.96 -37.38 9.94
CA ILE A 178 18.14 -38.56 9.66
C ILE A 178 17.68 -38.56 8.20
N LYS A 179 17.82 -39.69 7.51
CA LYS A 179 17.34 -39.86 6.13
C LYS A 179 15.85 -40.22 6.10
N TYR A 180 14.98 -39.21 6.12
CA TYR A 180 13.53 -39.41 5.96
C TYR A 180 13.12 -39.86 4.55
N PHE A 181 13.86 -39.45 3.52
CA PHE A 181 13.55 -39.71 2.11
C PHE A 181 14.56 -40.66 1.47
N ASP A 182 14.13 -41.41 0.45
CA ASP A 182 15.06 -42.19 -0.36
C ASP A 182 15.78 -41.34 -1.41
N ASN A 183 16.73 -41.97 -2.12
CA ASN A 183 17.58 -41.30 -3.09
C ASN A 183 16.84 -40.80 -4.35
N GLU A 184 15.69 -41.37 -4.69
CA GLU A 184 14.87 -40.97 -5.83
C GLU A 184 13.99 -39.78 -5.45
N THR A 185 13.35 -39.84 -4.28
CA THR A 185 12.55 -38.73 -3.73
C THR A 185 13.39 -37.48 -3.50
N ILE A 186 14.60 -37.62 -2.96
CA ILE A 186 15.46 -36.45 -2.73
C ILE A 186 15.93 -35.80 -4.03
N GLU A 187 16.12 -36.59 -5.09
CA GLU A 187 16.45 -36.08 -6.42
C GLU A 187 15.31 -35.23 -6.97
N TYR A 188 14.08 -35.76 -6.88
CA TYR A 188 12.86 -35.05 -7.25
C TYR A 188 12.66 -33.76 -6.45
N LEU A 189 12.92 -33.79 -5.14
CA LEU A 189 12.88 -32.60 -4.28
C LEU A 189 13.88 -31.54 -4.74
N PHE A 190 15.12 -31.90 -5.05
CA PHE A 190 16.08 -30.94 -5.60
C PHE A 190 15.62 -30.37 -6.94
N GLU A 191 15.00 -31.16 -7.82
CA GLU A 191 14.43 -30.66 -9.08
C GLU A 191 13.33 -29.62 -8.85
N ILE A 192 12.39 -29.88 -7.93
CA ILE A 192 11.31 -28.94 -7.58
C ILE A 192 11.89 -27.65 -6.96
N ILE A 193 12.79 -27.78 -5.99
CA ILE A 193 13.42 -26.63 -5.32
C ILE A 193 14.17 -25.78 -6.34
N ASN A 194 14.96 -26.41 -7.22
CA ASN A 194 15.69 -25.70 -8.27
C ASN A 194 14.74 -24.99 -9.24
N LYS A 195 13.62 -25.64 -9.62
CA LYS A 195 12.61 -25.03 -10.48
C LYS A 195 11.97 -23.83 -9.79
N LYS A 196 11.63 -23.93 -8.50
CA LYS A 196 11.06 -22.83 -7.72
C LYS A 196 12.04 -21.66 -7.61
N PHE A 197 13.29 -21.92 -7.24
CA PHE A 197 14.31 -20.88 -7.11
C PHE A 197 14.67 -20.22 -8.45
N ALA A 198 14.48 -20.91 -9.58
CA ALA A 198 14.66 -20.31 -10.90
C ALA A 198 13.57 -19.27 -11.27
N HIS A 199 12.40 -19.33 -10.62
CA HIS A 199 11.27 -18.43 -10.91
C HIS A 199 11.07 -17.37 -9.82
N GLU A 200 11.41 -17.67 -8.56
CA GLU A 200 11.23 -16.75 -7.44
C GLU A 200 12.49 -15.94 -7.15
N ILE A 201 12.30 -14.64 -6.95
CA ILE A 201 13.29 -13.73 -6.39
C ILE A 201 13.11 -13.77 -4.86
N GLN A 202 14.22 -13.76 -4.14
CA GLN A 202 14.28 -13.80 -2.68
C GLN A 202 15.42 -12.93 -2.23
N GLU A 203 15.32 -12.48 -0.98
CA GLU A 203 16.42 -11.88 -0.25
C GLU A 203 17.68 -12.75 -0.38
N THR A 204 18.79 -12.13 -0.79
CA THR A 204 20.02 -12.87 -1.08
C THR A 204 20.62 -13.52 0.16
N ASN A 205 20.41 -12.94 1.35
CA ASN A 205 20.74 -13.52 2.65
C ASN A 205 20.01 -14.84 2.88
N GLU A 206 18.68 -14.85 2.78
CA GLU A 206 17.88 -16.05 2.96
C GLU A 206 18.27 -17.13 1.93
N ARG A 207 18.44 -16.72 0.67
CA ARG A 207 18.83 -17.61 -0.42
C ARG A 207 20.22 -18.23 -0.21
N CYS A 208 21.14 -17.46 0.36
CA CYS A 208 22.47 -17.96 0.75
C CYS A 208 22.36 -19.05 1.82
N ASP A 209 21.52 -18.84 2.83
CA ASP A 209 21.27 -19.82 3.89
C ASP A 209 20.58 -21.08 3.34
N TYR A 210 19.61 -20.93 2.44
CA TYR A 210 18.98 -22.06 1.76
C TYR A 210 19.99 -22.88 0.94
N PHE A 211 20.89 -22.26 0.18
CA PHE A 211 21.92 -23.02 -0.54
C PHE A 211 22.90 -23.73 0.40
N SER A 212 23.28 -23.11 1.51
CA SER A 212 24.09 -23.75 2.54
C SER A 212 23.39 -24.98 3.13
N ASN A 213 22.10 -24.85 3.46
CA ASN A 213 21.28 -25.93 4.00
C ASN A 213 21.02 -27.05 2.97
N LEU A 214 20.79 -26.71 1.70
CA LEU A 214 20.68 -27.68 0.61
C LEU A 214 21.98 -28.46 0.39
N ALA A 215 23.15 -27.81 0.55
CA ALA A 215 24.44 -28.51 0.51
C ALA A 215 24.59 -29.51 1.68
N LYS A 216 24.11 -29.17 2.89
CA LYS A 216 24.06 -30.11 4.03
C LYS A 216 23.12 -31.29 3.77
N ILE A 217 21.94 -31.04 3.20
CA ILE A 217 21.00 -32.11 2.81
C ILE A 217 21.63 -33.02 1.75
N ALA A 218 22.28 -32.44 0.73
CA ALA A 218 22.99 -33.21 -0.29
C ALA A 218 24.14 -34.04 0.31
N LEU A 219 24.83 -33.51 1.32
CA LEU A 219 25.86 -34.24 2.06
C LEU A 219 25.27 -35.43 2.82
N LEU A 220 24.17 -35.22 3.55
CA LEU A 220 23.44 -36.30 4.25
C LEU A 220 23.12 -37.44 3.28
N HIS A 221 22.62 -37.11 2.07
CA HIS A 221 22.26 -38.07 1.03
C HIS A 221 23.42 -38.55 0.14
N GLN A 222 24.65 -38.05 0.37
CA GLN A 222 25.85 -38.41 -0.40
C GLN A 222 25.73 -38.12 -1.91
N LYS A 223 25.22 -36.91 -2.25
CA LYS A 223 24.99 -36.44 -3.62
C LYS A 223 26.03 -35.38 -4.03
N PRO A 224 27.24 -35.76 -4.47
CA PRO A 224 28.37 -34.83 -4.64
C PRO A 224 28.13 -33.71 -5.67
N GLU A 225 27.37 -33.98 -6.73
CA GLU A 225 27.05 -32.97 -7.75
C GLU A 225 26.24 -31.81 -7.17
N TYR A 226 25.27 -32.10 -6.28
CA TYR A 226 24.46 -31.09 -5.60
C TYR A 226 25.24 -30.35 -4.52
N ILE A 227 26.10 -31.05 -3.75
CA ILE A 227 27.00 -30.40 -2.78
C ILE A 227 27.83 -29.34 -3.50
N LYS A 228 28.45 -29.72 -4.62
CA LYS A 228 29.25 -28.81 -5.45
C LYS A 228 28.41 -27.64 -5.92
N ARG A 229 27.27 -27.91 -6.59
CA ARG A 229 26.38 -26.88 -7.14
C ARG A 229 25.94 -25.87 -6.09
N TYR A 230 25.36 -26.32 -4.99
CA TYR A 230 24.83 -25.43 -3.96
C TYR A 230 25.94 -24.67 -3.21
N SER A 231 27.12 -25.29 -3.03
CA SER A 231 28.28 -24.56 -2.48
C SER A 231 28.72 -23.43 -3.41
N TYR A 232 28.76 -23.64 -4.73
CA TYR A 232 29.10 -22.58 -5.69
C TYR A 232 28.06 -21.45 -5.67
N GLN A 233 26.77 -21.78 -5.66
CA GLN A 233 25.70 -20.77 -5.62
C GLN A 233 25.72 -19.98 -4.30
N CYS A 234 26.01 -20.63 -3.19
CA CYS A 234 26.22 -19.97 -1.89
C CYS A 234 27.43 -19.02 -1.96
N TRP A 235 28.57 -19.47 -2.49
CA TRP A 235 29.76 -18.64 -2.65
C TRP A 235 29.54 -17.43 -3.55
N ASP A 236 28.78 -17.59 -4.62
CA ASP A 236 28.47 -16.47 -5.50
C ASP A 236 27.67 -15.37 -4.81
N LEU A 237 26.71 -15.72 -3.94
CA LEU A 237 25.95 -14.75 -3.15
C LEU A 237 26.81 -14.09 -2.06
N ILE A 238 27.74 -14.84 -1.46
CA ILE A 238 28.69 -14.30 -0.48
C ILE A 238 29.67 -13.30 -1.13
N LEU A 239 30.06 -13.54 -2.38
CA LEU A 239 30.98 -12.67 -3.12
C LEU A 239 30.29 -11.50 -3.85
N GLY A 240 28.99 -11.63 -4.15
CA GLY A 240 28.15 -10.57 -4.70
C GLY A 240 27.28 -9.91 -3.61
N TYR A 241 25.99 -9.69 -3.92
CA TYR A 241 25.01 -9.11 -2.99
C TYR A 241 24.73 -10.03 -1.78
N GLY A 242 25.44 -9.83 -0.67
CA GLY A 242 25.35 -10.65 0.56
C GLY A 242 24.66 -9.98 1.78
N TRP A 243 24.95 -10.47 2.99
CA TRP A 243 24.27 -10.13 4.26
C TRP A 243 24.30 -8.65 4.67
N ARG A 244 25.35 -7.91 4.28
CA ARG A 244 25.47 -6.47 4.54
C ARG A 244 26.30 -5.80 3.45
N LYS A 245 25.63 -4.89 2.74
CA LYS A 245 26.14 -3.80 1.88
C LYS A 245 26.43 -4.20 0.45
N ASP A 246 25.62 -3.62 -0.44
CA ASP A 246 26.10 -3.11 -1.73
C ASP A 246 25.40 -1.79 -2.07
N VAL A 247 25.90 -0.73 -1.42
CA VAL A 247 25.68 0.66 -1.86
C VAL A 247 26.31 0.95 -3.23
N GLY A 248 26.95 -0.04 -3.87
CA GLY A 248 27.51 0.07 -5.21
C GLY A 248 26.47 0.48 -6.25
N ILE A 249 25.19 0.14 -6.07
CA ILE A 249 24.14 0.60 -6.97
C ILE A 249 24.01 2.13 -6.99
N PHE A 250 24.22 2.80 -5.85
CA PHE A 250 24.22 4.26 -5.77
C PHE A 250 25.41 4.85 -6.54
N GLU A 251 26.58 4.21 -6.49
CA GLU A 251 27.74 4.63 -7.30
C GLU A 251 27.43 4.55 -8.80
N VAL A 252 26.69 3.52 -9.24
CA VAL A 252 26.26 3.40 -10.64
C VAL A 252 25.26 4.49 -11.00
N ILE A 253 24.21 4.70 -10.18
CA ILE A 253 23.19 5.73 -10.43
C ILE A 253 23.80 7.13 -10.44
N ASP A 254 24.64 7.46 -9.45
CA ASP A 254 25.39 8.73 -9.38
C ASP A 254 26.24 8.95 -10.63
N SER A 255 26.94 7.91 -11.10
CA SER A 255 27.77 8.00 -12.30
C SER A 255 26.95 8.34 -13.55
N ILE A 256 25.78 7.73 -13.68
CA ILE A 256 24.83 8.00 -14.77
C ILE A 256 24.27 9.43 -14.62
N GLU A 257 23.95 9.87 -13.40
CA GLU A 257 23.50 11.22 -13.10
C GLU A 257 24.56 12.26 -13.51
N TYR A 258 25.83 12.04 -13.19
CA TYR A 258 26.91 12.94 -13.60
C TYR A 258 27.05 13.00 -15.13
N LEU A 259 26.91 11.85 -15.81
CA LEU A 259 26.95 11.79 -17.28
C LEU A 259 25.76 12.53 -17.92
N SER A 260 24.58 12.53 -17.29
CA SER A 260 23.33 13.06 -17.84
C SER A 260 23.42 14.51 -18.31
N GLN A 261 24.21 15.35 -17.62
CA GLN A 261 24.35 16.78 -17.90
C GLN A 261 25.04 17.05 -19.25
N ASN A 262 25.98 16.19 -19.64
CA ASN A 262 26.80 16.36 -20.84
C ASN A 262 26.38 15.40 -21.96
N ASN A 263 25.84 14.23 -21.62
CA ASN A 263 25.46 13.20 -22.57
C ASN A 263 24.18 12.44 -22.14
N PRO A 264 23.00 13.08 -22.23
CA PRO A 264 21.74 12.54 -21.72
C PRO A 264 21.28 11.27 -22.46
N ARG A 265 21.68 11.09 -23.73
CA ARG A 265 21.31 9.89 -24.51
C ARG A 265 21.99 8.63 -23.98
N ASP A 266 23.30 8.70 -23.76
CA ASP A 266 24.05 7.57 -23.21
C ASP A 266 23.66 7.33 -21.74
N ALA A 267 23.38 8.40 -20.97
CA ALA A 267 22.86 8.27 -19.61
C ALA A 267 21.52 7.52 -19.57
N LEU A 268 20.56 7.85 -20.43
CA LEU A 268 19.29 7.14 -20.54
C LEU A 268 19.49 5.66 -20.93
N PHE A 269 20.41 5.38 -21.85
CA PHE A 269 20.77 4.02 -22.24
C PHE A 269 21.34 3.20 -21.06
N TYR A 270 22.25 3.79 -20.27
CA TYR A 270 22.79 3.12 -19.09
C TYR A 270 21.76 2.95 -17.99
N LEU A 271 20.84 3.91 -17.82
CA LEU A 271 19.72 3.79 -16.88
C LEU A 271 18.81 2.62 -17.25
N GLN A 272 18.51 2.45 -18.55
CA GLN A 272 17.80 1.28 -19.06
C GLN A 272 18.54 -0.04 -18.76
N LYS A 273 19.87 -0.05 -18.86
CA LYS A 273 20.69 -1.26 -18.66
C LYS A 273 20.63 -1.78 -17.23
N ILE A 274 20.40 -0.92 -16.23
CA ILE A 274 20.32 -1.29 -14.80
C ILE A 274 18.89 -1.35 -14.27
N SER A 275 17.90 -1.20 -15.14
CA SER A 275 16.50 -1.09 -14.75
C SER A 275 16.00 -2.32 -13.99
N SER A 276 16.40 -3.52 -14.38
CA SER A 276 16.05 -4.78 -13.72
C SER A 276 16.54 -4.85 -12.27
N GLU A 277 17.78 -4.43 -12.05
CA GLU A 277 18.48 -4.45 -10.77
C GLU A 277 17.85 -3.43 -9.82
N VAL A 278 17.67 -2.19 -10.28
CA VAL A 278 17.10 -1.14 -9.41
C VAL A 278 15.62 -1.40 -9.09
N THR A 279 14.82 -1.85 -10.06
CA THR A 279 13.36 -2.00 -9.85
C THR A 279 12.98 -3.14 -8.91
N GLN A 280 13.78 -4.20 -8.89
CA GLN A 280 13.53 -5.37 -8.03
C GLN A 280 14.42 -5.36 -6.79
N ILE A 281 15.08 -4.24 -6.46
CA ILE A 281 16.05 -4.19 -5.34
C ILE A 281 15.43 -4.56 -4.00
N LEU A 282 14.15 -4.24 -3.79
CA LEU A 282 13.42 -4.59 -2.57
C LEU A 282 13.01 -6.07 -2.52
N GLU A 283 13.07 -6.79 -3.63
CA GLU A 283 12.76 -8.23 -3.69
C GLU A 283 13.95 -9.10 -3.30
N TYR A 284 15.17 -8.58 -3.45
CA TYR A 284 16.41 -9.32 -3.17
C TYR A 284 17.30 -8.70 -2.09
N THR A 285 16.86 -7.60 -1.47
CA THR A 285 17.54 -6.97 -0.32
C THR A 285 16.53 -6.70 0.80
N ASP A 286 17.01 -6.54 2.03
CA ASP A 286 16.20 -6.19 3.22
C ASP A 286 15.59 -4.77 3.17
N GLY A 287 15.81 -4.03 2.08
CA GLY A 287 15.37 -2.65 1.88
C GLY A 287 16.08 -1.60 2.73
N LYS A 288 16.98 -1.99 3.64
CA LYS A 288 17.68 -1.05 4.52
C LYS A 288 18.74 -0.30 3.72
N GLU A 289 18.63 1.03 3.69
CA GLU A 289 19.39 1.94 2.81
C GLU A 289 19.08 1.78 1.31
N THR A 290 19.02 0.55 0.78
CA THR A 290 18.81 0.25 -0.65
C THR A 290 17.47 0.73 -1.20
N ARG A 291 16.43 0.86 -0.36
CA ARG A 291 15.14 1.44 -0.77
C ARG A 291 15.24 2.83 -1.39
N HIS A 292 16.30 3.58 -1.07
CA HIS A 292 16.51 4.92 -1.60
C HIS A 292 16.99 4.92 -3.06
N ALA A 293 17.42 3.77 -3.60
CA ALA A 293 17.84 3.64 -4.99
C ALA A 293 16.67 3.86 -5.97
N LEU A 294 15.47 3.38 -5.62
CA LEU A 294 14.25 3.54 -6.42
C LEU A 294 13.87 5.02 -6.60
N PRO A 295 13.69 5.84 -5.54
CA PRO A 295 13.43 7.28 -5.70
C PRO A 295 14.54 8.03 -6.45
N GLN A 296 15.81 7.70 -6.21
CA GLN A 296 16.91 8.36 -6.93
C GLN A 296 16.87 8.04 -8.43
N TYR A 297 16.61 6.78 -8.77
CA TYR A 297 16.42 6.33 -10.15
C TYR A 297 15.20 6.99 -10.80
N THR A 298 14.06 7.07 -10.11
CA THR A 298 12.84 7.73 -10.59
C THR A 298 13.11 9.20 -10.87
N LYS A 299 13.79 9.90 -9.96
CA LYS A 299 14.19 11.30 -10.13
C LYS A 299 15.10 11.48 -11.34
N LEU A 300 16.12 10.65 -11.51
CA LEU A 300 17.01 10.73 -12.68
C LEU A 300 16.25 10.45 -13.97
N LEU A 301 15.40 9.42 -14.00
CA LEU A 301 14.55 9.09 -15.15
C LEU A 301 13.62 10.27 -15.50
N SER A 302 13.04 10.94 -14.51
CA SER A 302 12.16 12.10 -14.74
C SER A 302 12.85 13.25 -15.49
N SER A 303 14.14 13.44 -15.23
CA SER A 303 14.95 14.47 -15.90
C SER A 303 15.38 14.10 -17.32
N LEU A 304 15.38 12.79 -17.65
CA LEU A 304 15.88 12.25 -18.91
C LEU A 304 14.76 11.87 -19.89
N ASN A 305 13.70 11.23 -19.41
CA ASN A 305 12.59 10.74 -20.23
C ASN A 305 11.29 10.62 -19.42
N LEU A 306 10.46 11.65 -19.47
CA LEU A 306 9.12 11.68 -18.84
C LEU A 306 8.15 10.67 -19.45
N SER A 307 8.26 10.35 -20.73
CA SER A 307 7.37 9.37 -21.39
C SER A 307 7.61 7.96 -20.86
N CYS A 308 8.88 7.59 -20.68
CA CYS A 308 9.26 6.34 -20.02
C CYS A 308 8.81 6.33 -18.55
N LEU A 309 8.95 7.44 -17.83
CA LEU A 309 8.45 7.55 -16.46
C LEU A 309 6.92 7.41 -16.38
N THR A 310 6.18 7.95 -17.36
CA THR A 310 4.72 7.77 -17.45
C THR A 310 4.34 6.29 -17.64
N SER A 311 5.08 5.56 -18.48
CA SER A 311 4.92 4.11 -18.65
C SER A 311 5.30 3.32 -17.39
N LYS A 312 6.32 3.75 -16.64
CA LYS A 312 6.68 3.20 -15.33
C LYS A 312 5.55 3.40 -14.32
N PHE A 313 4.99 4.61 -14.23
CA PHE A 313 3.83 4.91 -13.37
C PHE A 313 2.62 4.02 -13.69
N GLU A 314 2.29 3.84 -14.98
CA GLU A 314 1.25 2.92 -15.44
C GLU A 314 1.50 1.48 -14.95
N TRP A 315 2.75 1.03 -15.01
CA TRP A 315 3.15 -0.29 -14.53
C TRP A 315 3.06 -0.40 -13.00
N GLU A 316 3.47 0.62 -12.25
CA GLU A 316 3.41 0.62 -10.77
C GLU A 316 1.97 0.55 -10.26
N VAL A 317 1.09 1.39 -10.81
CA VAL A 317 -0.35 1.37 -10.50
C VAL A 317 -0.96 0.01 -10.83
N ARG A 318 -0.60 -0.57 -11.98
CA ARG A 318 -1.07 -1.91 -12.35
C ARG A 318 -0.65 -2.97 -11.35
N ASN A 319 0.55 -2.90 -10.79
CA ASN A 319 1.07 -3.88 -9.82
C ASN A 319 0.67 -3.59 -8.37
N GLY A 320 -0.09 -2.52 -8.11
CA GLY A 320 -0.46 -2.10 -6.75
C GLY A 320 0.69 -1.49 -5.94
N ASP A 321 1.79 -1.09 -6.59
CA ASP A 321 2.93 -0.47 -5.90
C ASP A 321 2.65 1.01 -5.64
N TRP A 322 1.80 1.27 -4.66
CA TRP A 322 1.25 2.59 -4.37
C TRP A 322 2.30 3.61 -3.96
N HIS A 323 3.34 3.19 -3.23
CA HIS A 323 4.40 4.09 -2.79
C HIS A 323 5.22 4.63 -3.98
N ASN A 324 5.68 3.73 -4.86
CA ASN A 324 6.47 4.13 -6.02
C ASN A 324 5.62 4.83 -7.08
N ALA A 325 4.34 4.45 -7.23
CA ALA A 325 3.41 5.14 -8.12
C ALA A 325 3.24 6.62 -7.73
N GLU A 326 3.16 6.93 -6.43
CA GLU A 326 3.08 8.31 -5.95
C GLU A 326 4.36 9.10 -6.21
N ASP A 327 5.53 8.52 -5.91
CA ASP A 327 6.81 9.17 -6.23
C ASP A 327 6.93 9.45 -7.74
N SER A 328 6.63 8.48 -8.60
CA SER A 328 6.61 8.66 -10.06
C SER A 328 5.66 9.80 -10.47
N PHE A 329 4.45 9.84 -9.92
CA PHE A 329 3.48 10.90 -10.22
C PHE A 329 3.97 12.28 -9.75
N HIS A 330 4.55 12.39 -8.54
CA HIS A 330 5.17 13.61 -8.04
C HIS A 330 6.33 14.10 -8.92
N GLN A 331 7.21 13.18 -9.36
CA GLN A 331 8.33 13.52 -10.22
C GLN A 331 7.84 14.00 -11.60
N ILE A 332 6.77 13.43 -12.15
CA ILE A 332 6.17 13.90 -13.42
C ILE A 332 5.64 15.33 -13.24
N LEU A 333 4.82 15.58 -12.22
CA LEU A 333 4.25 16.92 -11.95
C LEU A 333 5.34 17.98 -11.74
N SER A 334 6.45 17.62 -11.08
CA SER A 334 7.55 18.55 -10.78
C SER A 334 8.42 18.86 -12.00
N ASN A 335 8.67 17.89 -12.89
CA ASN A 335 9.69 18.00 -13.94
C ASN A 335 9.14 18.24 -15.35
N LEU A 336 7.81 18.29 -15.53
CA LEU A 336 7.22 18.66 -16.82
C LEU A 336 7.70 20.06 -17.28
N PRO A 337 8.23 20.18 -18.52
CA PRO A 337 8.79 21.45 -18.99
C PRO A 337 7.72 22.52 -19.23
N ASN A 338 6.49 22.11 -19.57
CA ASN A 338 5.34 22.98 -19.78
C ASN A 338 4.10 22.39 -19.10
N LEU A 339 3.14 23.26 -18.74
CA LEU A 339 1.82 22.93 -18.20
C LEU A 339 0.71 23.60 -19.04
N SER A 340 0.96 23.71 -20.35
CA SER A 340 0.12 24.45 -21.29
C SER A 340 -1.14 23.72 -21.72
N SER A 341 -1.16 22.40 -21.59
CA SER A 341 -2.31 21.56 -21.92
C SER A 341 -3.51 21.90 -21.04
N CYS A 342 -4.68 22.07 -21.65
CA CYS A 342 -5.94 22.25 -20.92
C CYS A 342 -6.34 21.02 -20.10
N ILE A 343 -5.77 19.85 -20.41
CA ILE A 343 -6.07 18.57 -19.76
C ILE A 343 -5.56 18.54 -18.32
N TRP A 344 -4.58 19.38 -17.97
CA TRP A 344 -4.10 19.47 -16.58
C TRP A 344 -5.18 19.93 -15.61
N GLU A 345 -6.15 20.73 -16.05
CA GLU A 345 -7.29 21.11 -15.22
C GLU A 345 -8.14 19.90 -14.86
N SER A 346 -8.33 18.97 -15.81
CA SER A 346 -8.98 17.68 -15.55
C SER A 346 -8.18 16.85 -14.56
N VAL A 347 -6.85 16.74 -14.69
CA VAL A 347 -6.00 16.04 -13.72
C VAL A 347 -6.15 16.66 -12.31
N CYS A 348 -6.17 17.98 -12.20
CA CYS A 348 -6.36 18.69 -10.93
C CYS A 348 -7.74 18.45 -10.29
N ARG A 349 -8.76 18.09 -11.07
CA ARG A 349 -10.12 17.77 -10.60
C ARG A 349 -10.32 16.28 -10.28
N THR A 350 -9.25 15.55 -9.99
CA THR A 350 -9.33 14.11 -9.65
C THR A 350 -8.86 13.78 -8.23
N GLY A 351 -8.81 14.76 -7.32
CA GLY A 351 -8.38 14.55 -5.94
C GLY A 351 -6.87 14.45 -5.80
N LEU A 352 -6.15 15.55 -6.05
CA LEU A 352 -4.70 15.62 -5.81
C LEU A 352 -4.41 15.68 -4.30
N SER A 353 -3.45 14.89 -3.83
CA SER A 353 -2.99 14.92 -2.44
C SER A 353 -2.17 16.17 -2.14
N GLN A 354 -1.86 16.39 -0.87
CA GLN A 354 -1.04 17.53 -0.47
C GLN A 354 0.38 17.46 -1.08
N ASP A 355 0.95 16.27 -1.19
CA ASP A 355 2.28 16.07 -1.80
C ASP A 355 2.26 16.30 -3.32
N ASP A 356 1.17 15.93 -4.00
CA ASP A 356 0.94 16.27 -5.41
C ASP A 356 0.92 17.79 -5.64
N LEU A 357 0.28 18.53 -4.73
CA LEU A 357 0.23 20.00 -4.80
C LEU A 357 1.61 20.62 -4.54
N TYR A 358 2.42 20.06 -3.64
CA TYR A 358 3.80 20.50 -3.46
C TYR A 358 4.68 20.18 -4.65
N ALA A 359 4.48 19.02 -5.29
CA ALA A 359 5.16 18.66 -6.54
C ALA A 359 4.86 19.69 -7.65
N LEU A 360 3.57 20.05 -7.85
CA LEU A 360 3.18 21.13 -8.77
C LEU A 360 3.82 22.48 -8.38
N GLN A 361 3.87 22.81 -7.09
CA GLN A 361 4.48 24.06 -6.62
C GLN A 361 5.97 24.17 -6.96
N ASN A 362 6.67 23.03 -7.00
CA ASN A 362 8.09 22.94 -7.34
C ASN A 362 8.36 22.94 -8.86
N ASN A 363 7.32 22.95 -9.69
CA ASN A 363 7.47 22.98 -11.14
C ASN A 363 8.12 24.30 -11.63
N SER A 364 8.89 24.21 -12.71
CA SER A 364 9.54 25.37 -13.32
C SER A 364 8.58 26.45 -13.86
N ASN A 365 7.36 26.09 -14.27
CA ASN A 365 6.31 27.00 -14.74
C ASN A 365 5.41 27.47 -13.57
N VAL A 366 5.98 28.33 -12.72
CA VAL A 366 5.38 28.77 -11.45
C VAL A 366 4.00 29.41 -11.60
N ASP A 367 3.76 30.17 -12.67
CA ASP A 367 2.49 30.91 -12.84
C ASP A 367 1.33 29.97 -13.20
N ARG A 368 1.54 29.09 -14.19
CA ARG A 368 0.52 28.09 -14.55
C ARG A 368 0.31 27.05 -13.45
N ALA A 369 1.38 26.67 -12.74
CA ALA A 369 1.28 25.80 -11.58
C ALA A 369 0.35 26.37 -10.49
N LYS A 370 0.41 27.68 -10.21
CA LYS A 370 -0.50 28.34 -9.25
C LYS A 370 -1.97 28.26 -9.67
N GLU A 371 -2.27 28.44 -10.95
CA GLU A 371 -3.64 28.32 -11.47
C GLU A 371 -4.19 26.90 -11.31
N LEU A 372 -3.36 25.90 -11.62
CA LEU A 372 -3.69 24.49 -11.47
C LEU A 372 -3.86 24.09 -9.98
N ILE A 373 -2.98 24.60 -9.11
CA ILE A 373 -3.11 24.43 -7.66
C ILE A 373 -4.43 25.02 -7.17
N ASN A 374 -4.82 26.22 -7.61
CA ASN A 374 -6.13 26.79 -7.23
C ASN A 374 -7.31 25.94 -7.71
N THR A 375 -7.21 25.36 -8.91
CA THR A 375 -8.23 24.44 -9.44
C THR A 375 -8.36 23.20 -8.56
N ALA A 376 -7.23 22.62 -8.15
CA ALA A 376 -7.20 21.45 -7.27
C ALA A 376 -7.66 21.78 -5.84
N LEU A 377 -7.28 22.94 -5.30
CA LEU A 377 -7.72 23.40 -3.98
C LEU A 377 -9.25 23.62 -3.95
N ASP A 378 -9.81 24.27 -4.97
CA ASP A 378 -11.27 24.44 -5.11
C ASP A 378 -11.98 23.08 -5.17
N HIS A 379 -11.48 22.15 -6.00
CA HIS A 379 -12.02 20.81 -6.11
C HIS A 379 -11.94 20.02 -4.79
N ASN A 380 -10.82 20.10 -4.07
CA ASN A 380 -10.62 19.41 -2.79
C ASN A 380 -11.33 20.08 -1.60
N GLY A 381 -11.89 21.28 -1.79
CA GLY A 381 -12.51 22.04 -0.70
C GLY A 381 -11.51 22.68 0.26
N MET A 382 -10.32 23.04 -0.22
CA MET A 382 -9.25 23.64 0.57
C MET A 382 -9.12 25.13 0.23
N GLU A 383 -8.99 25.99 1.24
CA GLU A 383 -8.82 27.43 0.99
C GLU A 383 -7.38 27.79 0.61
N ASN A 384 -6.41 27.11 1.21
CA ASN A 384 -4.99 27.33 0.95
C ASN A 384 -4.22 26.01 1.10
N LEU A 385 -3.09 25.91 0.40
CA LEU A 385 -2.14 24.84 0.63
C LEU A 385 -1.50 25.02 2.02
N PRO A 386 -1.53 24.01 2.92
CA PRO A 386 -0.89 24.12 4.23
C PRO A 386 0.60 24.41 4.08
N LYS A 387 1.22 25.06 5.07
CA LYS A 387 2.68 25.26 5.05
C LYS A 387 3.36 23.91 5.31
N TYR A 388 4.30 23.55 4.45
CA TYR A 388 5.14 22.38 4.67
C TYR A 388 5.98 22.63 5.93
N ILE A 389 5.57 22.07 7.06
CA ILE A 389 6.41 22.02 8.26
C ILE A 389 7.38 20.88 8.02
N LYS A 390 8.50 21.21 7.36
CA LYS A 390 9.67 20.34 7.39
C LYS A 390 9.94 20.13 8.87
N LYS A 391 9.63 18.95 9.42
CA LYS A 391 10.14 18.55 10.72
C LYS A 391 11.63 18.77 10.58
N THR A 392 12.14 19.82 11.21
CA THR A 392 13.57 19.97 11.41
C THR A 392 13.97 18.72 12.15
N GLU A 393 14.42 17.72 11.41
CA GLU A 393 15.23 16.64 11.95
C GLU A 393 16.28 17.33 12.81
N ASN A 394 16.24 16.97 14.08
CA ASN A 394 17.01 17.50 15.18
C ASN A 394 18.33 18.13 14.69
N SER A 395 18.32 19.45 14.49
CA SER A 395 19.56 20.20 14.63
C SER A 395 19.93 20.00 16.10
N SER A 396 20.92 19.15 16.33
CA SER A 396 21.59 18.98 17.60
C SER A 396 21.65 20.34 18.30
N THR A 397 20.97 20.36 19.44
CA THR A 397 21.14 21.26 20.58
C THR A 397 22.21 22.34 20.40
N ASN A 398 21.80 23.59 20.68
CA ASN A 398 22.66 24.72 21.01
C ASN A 398 23.67 24.34 22.12
N GLU A 399 24.73 23.63 21.79
CA GLU A 399 25.79 23.26 22.71
C GLU A 399 26.94 24.23 22.50
N ILE A 400 27.21 25.01 23.54
CA ILE A 400 28.20 26.08 23.53
C ILE A 400 29.61 25.45 23.45
N PRO A 401 30.42 25.76 22.44
CA PRO A 401 31.80 25.28 22.36
C PRO A 401 32.61 25.74 23.58
N ASN A 402 33.55 24.91 24.05
CA ASN A 402 34.45 25.28 25.13
C ASN A 402 35.23 26.57 24.78
N THR A 403 35.15 27.60 25.63
CA THR A 403 35.81 28.87 25.35
C THR A 403 37.34 28.73 25.50
N ILE A 404 38.08 28.98 24.42
CA ILE A 404 39.54 28.92 24.35
C ILE A 404 40.12 30.25 23.86
N SER A 405 41.29 30.64 24.35
CA SER A 405 42.09 31.70 23.75
C SER A 405 43.03 31.12 22.69
N TYR A 406 42.86 31.52 21.43
CA TYR A 406 43.75 31.07 20.35
C TYR A 406 45.19 31.59 20.49
N GLU A 407 45.43 32.58 21.35
CA GLU A 407 46.75 33.15 21.65
C GLU A 407 47.67 32.17 22.39
N ASP A 408 47.08 31.26 23.17
CA ASP A 408 47.81 30.23 23.92
C ASP A 408 48.44 29.17 23.00
N PHE A 409 47.96 29.12 21.75
CA PHE A 409 48.33 28.15 20.73
C PHE A 409 48.84 28.86 19.46
N PRO A 410 50.03 29.49 19.50
CA PRO A 410 50.69 30.00 18.30
C PRO A 410 51.05 28.86 17.34
N LEU A 411 51.35 29.18 16.07
CA LEU A 411 51.63 28.19 15.03
C LEU A 411 52.69 27.15 15.43
N GLU A 412 53.73 27.54 16.18
CA GLU A 412 54.78 26.65 16.69
C GLU A 412 54.25 25.56 17.63
N LYS A 413 53.15 25.84 18.32
CA LYS A 413 52.46 24.95 19.27
C LYS A 413 51.24 24.27 18.65
N PHE A 414 51.20 24.15 17.32
CA PHE A 414 50.14 23.40 16.65
C PHE A 414 49.95 21.97 17.20
N PRO A 415 51.00 21.19 17.55
CA PRO A 415 50.81 19.87 18.17
C PRO A 415 50.07 19.92 19.52
N ASP A 416 50.34 20.93 20.34
CA ASP A 416 49.68 21.13 21.64
C ASP A 416 48.21 21.50 21.42
N PHE A 417 47.92 22.33 20.41
CA PHE A 417 46.56 22.68 20.00
C PHE A 417 45.76 21.45 19.59
N LEU A 418 46.35 20.56 18.79
CA LEU A 418 45.69 19.32 18.38
C LEU A 418 45.44 18.36 19.54
N THR A 419 46.34 18.34 20.53
CA THR A 419 46.15 17.56 21.75
C THR A 419 44.92 18.06 22.52
N TRP A 420 44.71 19.38 22.54
CA TRP A 420 43.51 19.99 23.10
C TRP A 420 42.25 19.76 22.25
N ILE A 421 42.35 19.82 20.92
CA ILE A 421 41.22 19.49 20.03
C ILE A 421 40.76 18.04 20.26
N LYS A 422 41.71 17.11 20.44
CA LYS A 422 41.42 15.68 20.64
C LYS A 422 40.94 15.32 22.04
N SER A 423 40.99 16.24 23.01
CA SER A 423 40.54 15.93 24.37
C SER A 423 39.02 15.89 24.47
N ASP A 424 38.30 16.53 23.55
CA ASP A 424 36.84 16.54 23.47
C ASP A 424 36.41 16.74 22.02
N TYR A 425 35.51 15.89 21.52
CA TYR A 425 34.98 16.00 20.15
C TYR A 425 34.34 17.37 19.87
N LYS A 426 33.82 18.04 20.90
CA LYS A 426 33.24 19.39 20.83
C LYS A 426 34.25 20.46 20.40
N ASN A 427 35.53 20.21 20.62
CA ASN A 427 36.58 21.19 20.33
C ASN A 427 36.89 21.27 18.82
N ARG A 428 36.40 20.30 18.00
CA ARG A 428 36.65 20.21 16.56
C ARG A 428 36.36 21.52 15.80
N ASP A 429 35.30 22.23 16.16
CA ASP A 429 34.88 23.47 15.50
C ASP A 429 35.90 24.61 15.63
N HIS A 430 36.80 24.53 16.62
CA HIS A 430 37.84 25.52 16.82
C HIS A 430 38.99 25.43 15.80
N LEU A 431 39.13 24.33 15.04
CA LEU A 431 40.22 24.19 14.06
C LEU A 431 40.20 25.27 12.98
N LEU A 432 39.05 25.46 12.32
CA LEU A 432 38.89 26.48 11.27
C LEU A 432 38.92 27.90 11.86
N LEU A 433 38.32 28.10 13.03
CA LEU A 433 38.32 29.40 13.72
C LEU A 433 39.73 29.83 14.16
N TRP A 434 40.52 28.89 14.69
CA TRP A 434 41.92 29.11 15.04
C TRP A 434 42.75 29.52 13.82
N MET A 435 42.55 28.85 12.69
CA MET A 435 43.25 29.18 11.46
C MET A 435 42.88 30.58 10.95
N GLU A 436 41.59 30.93 10.93
CA GLU A 436 41.13 32.26 10.51
C GLU A 436 41.59 33.37 11.48
N TYR A 437 41.72 33.09 12.78
CA TYR A 437 42.30 34.02 13.76
C TYR A 437 43.77 34.35 13.45
N TRP A 438 44.58 33.34 13.09
CA TRP A 438 46.01 33.51 12.85
C TRP A 438 46.35 33.99 11.43
N LYS A 439 45.50 33.70 10.44
CA LYS A 439 45.67 34.06 9.02
C LYS A 439 46.06 35.54 8.76
N PRO A 440 45.48 36.55 9.45
CA PRO A 440 45.91 37.95 9.30
C PRO A 440 47.12 38.36 10.16
N LYS A 441 47.51 37.55 11.16
CA LYS A 441 48.50 37.91 12.21
C LYS A 441 49.90 37.37 11.95
N VAL A 442 50.05 36.38 11.07
CA VAL A 442 51.32 35.69 10.79
C VAL A 442 51.64 35.72 9.30
N LYS A 443 52.90 35.43 8.94
CA LYS A 443 53.25 35.30 7.52
C LYS A 443 52.61 34.01 6.99
N LYS A 444 51.99 34.09 5.81
CA LYS A 444 51.39 32.93 5.13
C LYS A 444 52.36 31.75 4.98
N SER A 445 53.66 32.00 4.83
CA SER A 445 54.71 30.98 4.80
C SER A 445 54.84 30.15 6.08
N ASP A 446 54.43 30.70 7.23
CA ASP A 446 54.60 30.06 8.54
C ASP A 446 53.57 28.95 8.75
N PHE A 447 52.38 29.07 8.16
CA PHE A 447 51.41 27.96 8.06
C PHE A 447 52.01 26.75 7.34
N ILE A 448 52.78 26.98 6.27
CA ILE A 448 53.45 25.87 5.56
C ILE A 448 54.54 25.25 6.45
N LYS A 449 55.31 26.08 7.15
CA LYS A 449 56.41 25.64 8.00
C LYS A 449 55.95 24.79 9.19
N TYR A 450 54.90 25.22 9.89
CA TYR A 450 54.50 24.61 11.16
C TYR A 450 53.26 23.72 11.07
N VAL A 451 52.28 24.07 10.22
CA VAL A 451 51.01 23.34 10.14
C VAL A 451 51.07 22.27 9.05
N TRP A 452 51.37 22.67 7.80
CA TRP A 452 51.44 21.71 6.68
C TRP A 452 52.50 20.64 6.91
N ASN A 453 53.74 21.01 7.26
CA ASN A 453 54.78 20.01 7.49
C ASN A 453 54.40 19.04 8.62
N TYR A 454 53.72 19.53 9.67
CA TYR A 454 53.22 18.63 10.71
C TYR A 454 52.18 17.64 10.17
N ILE A 455 51.21 18.11 9.38
CA ILE A 455 50.17 17.25 8.76
C ILE A 455 50.77 16.30 7.71
N LYS A 456 51.83 16.73 7.02
CA LYS A 456 52.53 15.92 6.01
C LYS A 456 53.35 14.80 6.65
N ASP A 457 54.07 15.13 7.73
CA ASP A 457 55.05 14.23 8.35
C ASP A 457 54.41 13.27 9.36
N ASN A 458 53.23 13.60 9.89
CA ASN A 458 52.43 12.71 10.72
C ASN A 458 51.30 12.14 9.86
N ASP A 459 51.17 10.81 9.76
CA ASP A 459 50.11 10.20 8.95
C ASP A 459 48.74 10.39 9.62
N LEU A 460 47.99 11.41 9.17
CA LEU A 460 46.75 11.89 9.79
C LEU A 460 45.49 11.53 8.96
N GLN A 461 45.37 10.31 8.41
CA GLN A 461 44.17 9.91 7.65
C GLN A 461 42.89 9.97 8.48
N ASN A 462 41.82 10.56 7.93
CA ASN A 462 40.49 10.70 8.55
C ASN A 462 40.47 11.35 9.95
N LYS A 463 41.46 12.19 10.26
CA LYS A 463 41.51 12.96 11.51
C LYS A 463 41.08 14.41 11.30
N ASP A 464 40.67 15.06 12.38
CA ASP A 464 40.09 16.41 12.37
C ASP A 464 41.02 17.47 11.75
N GLU A 465 42.34 17.29 11.85
CA GLU A 465 43.32 18.20 11.28
C GLU A 465 43.21 18.36 9.77
N ASN A 466 42.66 17.35 9.08
CA ASN A 466 42.46 17.41 7.65
C ASN A 466 41.49 18.52 7.24
N LEU A 467 40.64 19.02 8.13
CA LEU A 467 39.78 20.19 7.88
C LEU A 467 40.59 21.41 7.42
N LEU A 468 41.86 21.51 7.84
CA LEU A 468 42.75 22.61 7.48
C LEU A 468 43.36 22.48 6.07
N LEU A 469 43.28 21.32 5.42
CA LEU A 469 43.97 21.08 4.15
C LEU A 469 43.46 21.95 3.00
N ASP A 470 42.15 22.20 2.89
CA ASP A 470 41.59 23.06 1.83
C ASP A 470 42.01 24.54 2.04
N PRO A 471 41.92 25.13 3.25
CA PRO A 471 42.52 26.43 3.53
C PRO A 471 44.05 26.49 3.31
N ILE A 472 44.78 25.43 3.67
CA ILE A 472 46.23 25.35 3.46
C ILE A 472 46.56 25.33 1.96
N TYR A 473 45.74 24.69 1.13
CA TYR A 473 45.90 24.73 -0.34
C TYR A 473 45.89 26.16 -0.87
N GLU A 474 44.95 27.01 -0.43
CA GLU A 474 44.89 28.42 -0.85
C GLU A 474 46.12 29.22 -0.39
N ILE A 475 46.61 28.95 0.82
CA ILE A 475 47.85 29.54 1.33
C ILE A 475 49.06 29.07 0.52
N ALA A 476 49.17 27.77 0.27
CA ALA A 476 50.24 27.14 -0.49
C ALA A 476 50.30 27.69 -1.92
N LYS A 477 49.14 27.80 -2.58
CA LYS A 477 49.01 28.36 -3.93
C LYS A 477 49.48 29.81 -4.00
N SER A 478 49.07 30.64 -3.03
CA SER A 478 49.44 32.06 -2.99
C SER A 478 50.89 32.34 -2.57
N THR A 479 51.58 31.38 -1.93
CA THR A 479 52.95 31.58 -1.40
C THR A 479 54.05 30.80 -2.12
N ARG A 480 53.78 29.56 -2.51
CA ARG A 480 54.75 28.61 -3.10
C ARG A 480 54.42 28.24 -4.55
N GLY A 481 53.28 28.69 -5.07
CA GLY A 481 52.84 28.47 -6.45
C GLY A 481 52.15 27.12 -6.67
N LYS A 482 51.66 26.92 -7.91
CA LYS A 482 50.81 25.79 -8.30
C LYS A 482 51.42 24.42 -8.06
N ASN A 483 52.70 24.23 -8.38
CA ASN A 483 53.35 22.92 -8.24
C ASN A 483 53.40 22.41 -6.80
N PHE A 484 53.65 23.28 -5.82
CA PHE A 484 53.65 22.89 -4.41
C PHE A 484 52.23 22.70 -3.86
N ALA A 485 51.30 23.54 -4.30
CA ALA A 485 49.90 23.45 -3.90
C ALA A 485 49.24 22.14 -4.38
N PHE A 486 49.69 21.58 -5.50
CA PHE A 486 49.24 20.29 -6.00
C PHE A 486 49.40 19.16 -4.98
N ASP A 487 50.56 19.08 -4.29
CA ASP A 487 50.80 18.04 -3.27
C ASP A 487 49.83 18.16 -2.09
N VAL A 488 49.47 19.40 -1.70
CA VAL A 488 48.47 19.66 -0.66
C VAL A 488 47.09 19.21 -1.11
N LEU A 489 46.73 19.47 -2.37
CA LEU A 489 45.44 19.08 -2.94
C LEU A 489 45.30 17.56 -3.04
N VAL A 490 46.34 16.85 -3.47
CA VAL A 490 46.40 15.37 -3.48
C VAL A 490 46.21 14.83 -2.06
N LYS A 491 46.92 15.38 -1.08
CA LYS A 491 46.82 14.96 0.32
C LYS A 491 45.44 15.27 0.90
N ALA A 492 44.82 16.39 0.54
CA ALA A 492 43.45 16.74 0.92
C ALA A 492 42.45 15.71 0.40
N GLN A 493 42.55 15.36 -0.88
CA GLN A 493 41.65 14.38 -1.49
C GLN A 493 41.80 12.99 -0.87
N SER A 494 43.03 12.53 -0.66
CA SER A 494 43.31 11.21 -0.06
C SER A 494 42.88 11.15 1.42
N ASN A 495 43.37 12.09 2.25
CA ASN A 495 43.18 12.02 3.70
C ASN A 495 41.75 12.29 4.18
N LYS A 496 40.94 13.00 3.39
CA LYS A 496 39.53 13.31 3.71
C LYS A 496 38.55 12.28 3.14
N GLY A 497 39.03 11.17 2.59
CA GLY A 497 38.18 10.18 1.93
C GLY A 497 37.45 10.76 0.71
N GLY A 498 38.12 11.65 -0.04
CA GLY A 498 37.54 12.34 -1.19
C GLY A 498 37.13 11.42 -2.34
N TRP A 499 37.45 10.13 -2.28
CA TRP A 499 37.01 9.13 -3.26
C TRP A 499 35.87 8.22 -2.77
N PHE A 500 35.45 8.31 -1.50
CA PHE A 500 34.35 7.53 -0.94
C PHE A 500 33.05 8.33 -0.85
N ASN A 501 31.94 7.78 -1.31
CA ASN A 501 30.64 8.42 -1.11
C ASN A 501 30.14 8.36 0.34
N HIS A 502 29.49 9.44 0.76
CA HIS A 502 28.68 9.60 1.98
C HIS A 502 29.31 9.33 3.36
N TRP A 503 30.55 8.84 3.45
CA TRP A 503 31.10 8.36 4.74
C TRP A 503 32.07 9.32 5.45
N PHE A 504 32.75 10.23 4.72
CA PHE A 504 33.83 11.05 5.30
C PHE A 504 33.65 12.56 5.12
N GLU A 505 33.16 13.00 3.96
CA GLU A 505 32.94 14.42 3.65
C GLU A 505 31.76 14.58 2.69
N SER A 506 31.11 15.75 2.69
CA SER A 506 30.06 16.06 1.75
C SER A 506 30.57 16.11 0.31
N THR A 507 29.70 15.69 -0.62
CA THR A 507 30.00 15.66 -2.06
C THR A 507 30.40 17.04 -2.58
N GLU A 508 29.81 18.13 -2.07
CA GLU A 508 30.12 19.50 -2.49
C GLU A 508 31.59 19.89 -2.26
N HIS A 509 32.15 19.58 -1.08
CA HIS A 509 33.55 19.89 -0.78
C HIS A 509 34.52 19.08 -1.66
N THR A 510 34.19 17.82 -1.91
CA THR A 510 34.97 16.97 -2.81
C THR A 510 34.91 17.50 -4.25
N PHE A 511 33.73 17.84 -4.75
CA PHE A 511 33.57 18.34 -6.12
C PHE A 511 34.30 19.65 -6.33
N LYS A 512 34.35 20.54 -5.33
CA LYS A 512 35.21 21.75 -5.39
C LYS A 512 36.68 21.41 -5.65
N ARG A 513 37.22 20.35 -5.02
CA ARG A 513 38.60 19.91 -5.27
C ARG A 513 38.77 19.32 -6.66
N LEU A 514 37.85 18.47 -7.11
CA LEU A 514 37.88 17.87 -8.45
C LEU A 514 37.77 18.95 -9.55
N ASP A 515 36.92 19.95 -9.35
CA ASP A 515 36.80 21.13 -10.20
C ASP A 515 38.12 21.91 -10.31
N ILE A 516 38.84 22.09 -9.19
CA ILE A 516 40.17 22.72 -9.19
C ILE A 516 41.15 21.91 -10.03
N VAL A 517 41.13 20.58 -9.91
CA VAL A 517 41.99 19.70 -10.74
C VAL A 517 41.65 19.88 -12.21
N ALA A 518 40.37 19.81 -12.58
CA ALA A 518 39.92 19.95 -13.96
C ALA A 518 40.25 21.32 -14.57
N LYS A 519 40.11 22.40 -13.79
CA LYS A 519 40.33 23.78 -14.25
C LYS A 519 41.80 24.20 -14.25
N GLU A 520 42.58 23.78 -13.26
CA GLU A 520 43.93 24.33 -13.02
C GLU A 520 45.08 23.34 -13.21
N TYR A 521 44.81 22.03 -13.14
CA TYR A 521 45.81 20.96 -13.18
C TYR A 521 45.47 19.88 -14.23
N LYS A 522 44.81 20.24 -15.33
CA LYS A 522 44.36 19.31 -16.38
C LYS A 522 45.45 18.35 -16.86
N GLU A 523 46.68 18.84 -17.06
CA GLU A 523 47.82 18.04 -17.51
C GLU A 523 48.37 17.07 -16.45
N LYS A 524 48.02 17.27 -15.17
CA LYS A 524 48.42 16.43 -14.03
C LYS A 524 47.24 15.64 -13.45
N ALA A 525 46.13 15.54 -14.18
CA ALA A 525 44.94 14.85 -13.68
C ALA A 525 45.19 13.36 -13.41
N ASP A 526 45.92 12.67 -14.29
CA ASP A 526 46.27 11.26 -14.09
C ASP A 526 47.22 11.06 -12.90
N ASP A 527 48.21 11.96 -12.74
CA ASP A 527 49.07 12.00 -11.55
C ASP A 527 48.24 12.21 -10.28
N PHE A 528 47.25 13.10 -10.33
CA PHE A 528 46.36 13.38 -9.21
C PHE A 528 45.56 12.13 -8.84
N ILE A 529 44.95 11.45 -9.81
CA ILE A 529 44.22 10.21 -9.59
C ILE A 529 45.16 9.19 -8.96
N GLN A 530 46.28 8.88 -9.60
CA GLN A 530 47.24 7.89 -9.14
C GLN A 530 47.73 8.16 -7.71
N LEU A 531 48.09 9.40 -7.39
CA LEU A 531 48.65 9.76 -6.08
C LEU A 531 47.57 9.85 -4.99
N SER A 532 46.35 10.26 -5.33
CA SER A 532 45.27 10.42 -4.33
C SER A 532 44.49 9.14 -4.07
N THR A 533 44.57 8.14 -4.94
CA THR A 533 44.00 6.79 -4.72
C THR A 533 44.99 5.84 -4.03
N GLN A 534 46.27 6.19 -3.97
CA GLN A 534 47.27 5.42 -3.22
C GLN A 534 47.07 5.59 -1.71
N ASN A 535 47.01 4.45 -1.02
CA ASN A 535 47.19 4.32 0.42
C ASN A 535 45.98 4.69 1.29
N ASN A 536 45.30 3.68 1.84
CA ASN A 536 44.47 3.81 3.04
C ASN A 536 44.92 2.75 4.05
N THR A 537 45.64 3.18 5.10
CA THR A 537 46.09 2.27 6.18
C THR A 537 44.93 1.83 7.08
N VAL A 538 43.78 2.52 7.03
CA VAL A 538 42.55 2.17 7.79
C VAL A 538 41.86 0.92 7.23
N LEU A 539 41.94 0.68 5.92
CA LEU A 539 41.33 -0.50 5.26
C LEU A 539 42.33 -1.62 4.94
N ASN A 540 43.63 -1.37 5.13
CA ASN A 540 44.71 -2.33 4.88
C ASN A 540 44.79 -2.87 3.43
N THR A 541 44.19 -2.16 2.45
CA THR A 541 44.10 -2.59 1.03
C THR A 541 45.13 -1.92 0.10
N GLY A 542 45.75 -0.81 0.51
CA GLY A 542 46.77 -0.09 -0.27
C GLY A 542 46.25 0.79 -1.43
N LEU A 543 45.02 0.59 -1.92
CA LEU A 543 44.38 1.39 -2.98
C LEU A 543 42.90 1.67 -2.67
N VAL A 544 42.41 2.83 -3.11
CA VAL A 544 41.00 3.23 -3.05
C VAL A 544 40.38 3.18 -4.45
N ILE A 545 39.19 2.58 -4.58
CA ILE A 545 38.40 2.59 -5.82
C ILE A 545 37.62 3.91 -5.85
N PRO A 546 37.82 4.78 -6.87
CA PRO A 546 37.26 6.12 -6.89
C PRO A 546 35.81 6.25 -7.42
N SER A 547 35.25 5.15 -7.94
CA SER A 547 33.83 4.98 -8.31
C SER A 547 33.20 6.19 -9.01
N SER A 548 32.01 6.65 -8.59
CA SER A 548 31.25 7.72 -9.26
C SER A 548 31.99 9.07 -9.31
N ARG A 549 32.86 9.32 -8.33
CA ARG A 549 33.64 10.56 -8.27
C ARG A 549 34.72 10.63 -9.34
N LEU A 550 35.25 9.48 -9.77
CA LEU A 550 36.13 9.43 -10.95
C LEU A 550 35.35 9.81 -12.21
N VAL A 551 34.14 9.29 -12.38
CA VAL A 551 33.25 9.62 -13.49
C VAL A 551 33.01 11.13 -13.53
N TYR A 552 32.67 11.75 -12.39
CA TYR A 552 32.53 13.21 -12.29
C TYR A 552 33.80 13.94 -12.77
N LEU A 553 34.99 13.57 -12.26
CA LEU A 553 36.24 14.21 -12.66
C LEU A 553 36.52 14.05 -14.16
N LEU A 554 36.31 12.86 -14.72
CA LEU A 554 36.51 12.58 -16.15
C LEU A 554 35.59 13.45 -17.02
N ILE A 555 34.34 13.65 -16.60
CA ILE A 555 33.40 14.55 -17.28
C ILE A 555 33.88 15.99 -17.21
N GLN A 556 34.32 16.48 -16.04
CA GLN A 556 34.89 17.84 -15.92
C GLN A 556 36.17 18.04 -16.75
N LEU A 557 36.92 16.97 -17.02
CA LEU A 557 38.11 16.99 -17.88
C LEU A 557 37.80 16.90 -19.38
N ASP A 558 36.53 16.74 -19.77
CA ASP A 558 36.05 16.47 -21.14
C ASP A 558 36.54 15.11 -21.69
N ARG A 559 36.70 14.10 -20.81
CA ARG A 559 37.11 12.72 -21.13
C ARG A 559 35.90 11.78 -21.13
N ILE A 560 34.88 12.12 -21.91
CA ILE A 560 33.55 11.47 -21.88
C ILE A 560 33.59 9.97 -22.23
N GLU A 561 34.39 9.56 -23.22
CA GLU A 561 34.46 8.15 -23.63
C GLU A 561 35.13 7.26 -22.55
N GLU A 562 36.06 7.81 -21.78
CA GLU A 562 36.65 7.08 -20.64
C GLU A 562 35.65 6.95 -19.49
N ALA A 563 34.88 8.00 -19.22
CA ALA A 563 33.79 7.97 -18.25
C ALA A 563 32.75 6.89 -18.62
N LYS A 564 32.36 6.82 -19.90
CA LYS A 564 31.45 5.80 -20.44
C LYS A 564 32.00 4.38 -20.26
N SER A 565 33.25 4.15 -20.65
CA SER A 565 33.88 2.85 -20.48
C SER A 565 33.94 2.42 -19.01
N PHE A 566 34.16 3.37 -18.09
CA PHE A 566 34.15 3.08 -16.66
C PHE A 566 32.74 2.75 -16.14
N ILE A 567 31.72 3.49 -16.57
CA ILE A 567 30.31 3.19 -16.26
C ILE A 567 29.92 1.80 -16.75
N GLU A 568 30.33 1.42 -17.96
CA GLU A 568 30.06 0.09 -18.52
C GLU A 568 30.64 -1.03 -17.65
N VAL A 569 31.87 -0.88 -17.17
CA VAL A 569 32.49 -1.83 -16.24
C VAL A 569 31.73 -1.89 -14.91
N MET A 570 31.30 -0.74 -14.38
CA MET A 570 30.51 -0.72 -13.14
C MET A 570 29.16 -1.45 -13.30
N ILE A 571 28.50 -1.29 -14.45
CA ILE A 571 27.26 -1.99 -14.78
C ILE A 571 27.49 -3.49 -14.96
N GLU A 572 28.59 -3.90 -15.59
CA GLU A 572 28.97 -5.31 -15.74
C GLU A 572 29.19 -5.97 -14.38
N VAL A 573 29.86 -5.28 -13.45
CA VAL A 573 30.06 -5.75 -12.08
C VAL A 573 28.73 -5.91 -11.35
N LEU A 574 27.86 -4.90 -11.38
CA LEU A 574 26.52 -4.97 -10.77
C LEU A 574 25.70 -6.17 -11.29
N LYS A 575 25.79 -6.46 -12.60
CA LYS A 575 25.13 -7.60 -13.23
C LYS A 575 25.73 -8.93 -12.82
N GLU A 576 27.04 -8.97 -12.67
CA GLU A 576 27.74 -10.17 -12.24
C GLU A 576 27.42 -10.50 -10.78
N GLU A 577 27.32 -9.50 -9.92
CA GLU A 577 26.95 -9.64 -8.50
C GLU A 577 25.49 -10.11 -8.31
N THR A 578 24.63 -9.86 -9.30
CA THR A 578 23.21 -10.26 -9.32
C THR A 578 22.92 -11.45 -10.25
N ARG A 579 23.95 -12.09 -10.85
CA ARG A 579 23.81 -13.13 -11.89
C ARG A 579 22.98 -14.36 -11.50
N ASN A 580 22.85 -14.64 -10.20
CA ASN A 580 22.09 -15.77 -9.66
C ASN A 580 20.61 -15.47 -9.42
N LEU A 581 20.19 -14.24 -9.71
CA LEU A 581 18.82 -13.76 -9.63
C LEU A 581 18.23 -13.68 -11.04
N ASN A 582 16.99 -14.16 -11.20
CA ASN A 582 16.28 -14.08 -12.47
C ASN A 582 15.50 -12.76 -12.56
N LEU A 583 16.22 -11.65 -12.57
CA LEU A 583 15.65 -10.31 -12.58
C LEU A 583 14.93 -10.04 -13.90
N GLN A 584 13.65 -9.66 -13.81
CA GLN A 584 12.86 -9.35 -15.00
C GLN A 584 13.17 -7.96 -15.52
N ILE A 585 13.31 -7.82 -16.84
CA ILE A 585 13.50 -6.51 -17.48
C ILE A 585 12.13 -5.80 -17.55
N PRO A 586 12.00 -4.59 -16.97
CA PRO A 586 10.77 -3.82 -17.07
C PRO A 586 10.44 -3.46 -18.53
N ARG A 587 9.20 -3.69 -18.93
CA ARG A 587 8.69 -3.40 -20.28
C ARG A 587 8.12 -1.98 -20.37
N TRP A 588 8.94 -0.99 -20.10
CA TRP A 588 8.55 0.42 -20.22
C TRP A 588 8.87 0.97 -21.61
N ASN A 589 8.21 2.07 -21.96
CA ASN A 589 8.37 2.71 -23.26
C ASN A 589 9.61 3.61 -23.30
N TRP A 590 10.79 2.99 -23.34
CA TRP A 590 12.10 3.66 -23.35
C TRP A 590 12.36 4.58 -24.56
N ASN A 591 11.74 4.26 -25.70
CA ASN A 591 12.00 4.92 -26.99
C ASN A 591 10.87 5.86 -27.43
N GLU A 592 9.75 5.90 -26.71
CA GLU A 592 8.63 6.76 -27.05
C GLU A 592 8.86 8.17 -26.48
N ASN A 593 8.45 9.17 -27.25
CA ASN A 593 8.41 10.57 -26.83
C ASN A 593 6.96 11.02 -26.93
N LEU A 594 6.23 10.85 -25.84
CA LEU A 594 4.89 11.39 -25.66
C LEU A 594 4.98 12.91 -25.49
N ASP A 595 4.06 13.63 -26.13
CA ASP A 595 3.90 15.06 -25.87
C ASP A 595 3.19 15.35 -24.54
N GLU A 596 3.06 16.63 -24.20
CA GLU A 596 2.43 17.07 -22.95
C GLU A 596 0.96 16.62 -22.82
N HIS A 597 0.21 16.61 -23.93
CA HIS A 597 -1.19 16.18 -23.94
C HIS A 597 -1.30 14.68 -23.73
N GLU A 598 -0.45 13.91 -24.41
CA GLU A 598 -0.40 12.45 -24.30
C GLU A 598 -0.02 12.00 -22.88
N ILE A 599 0.96 12.67 -22.25
CA ILE A 599 1.32 12.41 -20.84
C ILE A 599 0.12 12.70 -19.94
N ALA A 600 -0.52 13.87 -20.06
CA ALA A 600 -1.67 14.23 -19.21
C ALA A 600 -2.84 13.22 -19.35
N ILE A 601 -3.12 12.76 -20.58
CA ILE A 601 -4.16 11.76 -20.84
C ILE A 601 -3.77 10.39 -20.26
N ALA A 602 -2.51 9.96 -20.43
CA ALA A 602 -2.01 8.71 -19.87
C ALA A 602 -2.14 8.70 -18.34
N LEU A 603 -1.77 9.80 -17.67
CA LEU A 603 -1.97 9.96 -16.23
C LEU A 603 -3.45 9.86 -15.85
N LEU A 604 -4.33 10.57 -16.57
CA LEU A 604 -5.76 10.57 -16.28
C LEU A 604 -6.39 9.19 -16.44
N VAL A 605 -6.08 8.46 -17.53
CA VAL A 605 -6.55 7.08 -17.72
C VAL A 605 -6.00 6.13 -16.65
N THR A 606 -4.76 6.35 -16.21
CA THR A 606 -4.15 5.56 -15.12
C THR A 606 -4.81 5.84 -13.77
N ARG A 607 -5.23 7.09 -13.50
CA ARG A 607 -5.97 7.45 -12.28
C ARG A 607 -7.32 6.73 -12.15
N LEU A 608 -7.93 6.26 -13.24
CA LEU A 608 -9.13 5.41 -13.18
C LEU A 608 -8.85 4.05 -12.50
N GLN A 609 -7.58 3.65 -12.42
CA GLN A 609 -7.14 2.40 -11.79
C GLN A 609 -6.74 2.59 -10.33
N TRP A 610 -6.74 3.83 -9.81
CA TRP A 610 -6.48 4.07 -8.39
C TRP A 610 -7.58 3.46 -7.52
N PRO A 611 -7.26 3.01 -6.29
CA PRO A 611 -8.19 2.23 -5.48
C PRO A 611 -9.19 3.12 -4.71
N PHE A 612 -9.44 4.35 -5.14
CA PHE A 612 -10.35 5.27 -4.46
C PHE A 612 -11.61 5.51 -5.28
N THR A 613 -12.77 5.28 -4.65
CA THR A 613 -14.07 5.42 -5.30
C THR A 613 -14.32 6.83 -5.84
N SER A 614 -13.98 7.86 -5.06
CA SER A 614 -14.07 9.27 -5.43
C SER A 614 -13.14 9.65 -6.60
N ILE A 615 -11.88 9.22 -6.59
CA ILE A 615 -10.95 9.46 -7.70
C ILE A 615 -11.46 8.80 -8.98
N LYS A 616 -11.96 7.56 -8.90
CA LYS A 616 -12.57 6.86 -10.04
C LYS A 616 -13.77 7.63 -10.60
N GLN A 617 -14.67 8.10 -9.74
CA GLN A 617 -15.84 8.92 -10.10
C GLN A 617 -15.42 10.16 -10.89
N TRP A 618 -14.52 10.97 -10.32
CA TRP A 618 -14.11 12.24 -10.91
C TRP A 618 -13.33 12.04 -12.20
N THR A 619 -12.41 11.08 -12.21
CA THR A 619 -11.62 10.72 -13.40
C THR A 619 -12.53 10.26 -14.54
N ALA A 620 -13.52 9.41 -14.27
CA ALA A 620 -14.50 8.98 -15.28
C ALA A 620 -15.32 10.17 -15.83
N SER A 621 -15.73 11.10 -14.96
CA SER A 621 -16.44 12.31 -15.38
C SER A 621 -15.57 13.19 -16.29
N GLU A 622 -14.32 13.44 -15.92
CA GLU A 622 -13.38 14.23 -16.72
C GLU A 622 -13.07 13.58 -18.07
N LEU A 623 -12.73 12.28 -18.10
CA LEU A 623 -12.49 11.53 -19.33
C LEU A 623 -13.71 11.54 -20.26
N SER A 624 -14.91 11.36 -19.70
CA SER A 624 -16.14 11.39 -20.50
C SER A 624 -16.42 12.76 -21.11
N THR A 625 -16.02 13.85 -20.45
CA THR A 625 -16.09 15.21 -21.01
C THR A 625 -15.02 15.42 -22.09
N LEU A 626 -13.79 14.94 -21.88
CA LEU A 626 -12.72 15.06 -22.88
C LEU A 626 -13.00 14.26 -24.15
N LEU A 627 -13.79 13.18 -24.07
CA LEU A 627 -14.27 12.43 -25.24
C LEU A 627 -15.23 13.24 -26.12
N THR A 628 -15.94 14.24 -25.60
CA THR A 628 -16.86 15.07 -26.41
C THR A 628 -16.18 16.26 -27.07
N VAL A 629 -14.92 16.53 -26.72
CA VAL A 629 -14.13 17.63 -27.26
C VAL A 629 -13.32 17.14 -28.45
N ASN A 630 -13.57 17.70 -29.63
CA ASN A 630 -12.95 17.25 -30.90
C ASN A 630 -11.42 17.15 -30.86
N ASP A 631 -10.74 18.08 -30.19
CA ASP A 631 -9.28 18.14 -30.15
C ASP A 631 -8.65 17.02 -29.30
N THR A 632 -9.36 16.55 -28.26
CA THR A 632 -8.87 15.53 -27.34
C THR A 632 -9.47 14.15 -27.60
N GLN A 633 -10.64 14.08 -28.26
CA GLN A 633 -11.41 12.85 -28.45
C GLN A 633 -10.56 11.70 -28.97
N LYS A 634 -9.77 11.92 -30.03
CA LYS A 634 -9.00 10.84 -30.68
C LYS A 634 -7.93 10.24 -29.76
N ILE A 635 -7.22 11.07 -29.00
CA ILE A 635 -6.12 10.62 -28.13
C ILE A 635 -6.70 9.93 -26.89
N VAL A 636 -7.78 10.47 -26.31
CA VAL A 636 -8.48 9.87 -25.17
C VAL A 636 -9.12 8.53 -25.58
N GLU A 637 -9.82 8.47 -26.72
CA GLU A 637 -10.40 7.23 -27.24
C GLU A 637 -9.30 6.18 -27.45
N ALA A 638 -8.18 6.53 -28.09
CA ALA A 638 -7.07 5.60 -28.30
C ALA A 638 -6.49 5.03 -26.98
N LYS A 639 -6.26 5.87 -25.97
CA LYS A 639 -5.70 5.42 -24.68
C LYS A 639 -6.69 4.58 -23.87
N LEU A 640 -7.99 4.89 -23.91
CA LEU A 640 -9.03 4.07 -23.29
C LEU A 640 -9.17 2.70 -23.95
N LEU A 641 -9.03 2.60 -25.26
CA LEU A 641 -9.04 1.31 -25.97
C LEU A 641 -7.82 0.45 -25.65
N GLU A 642 -6.65 1.07 -25.52
CA GLU A 642 -5.44 0.38 -25.05
C GLU A 642 -5.68 -0.19 -23.65
N SER A 643 -6.24 0.63 -22.76
CA SER A 643 -6.62 0.21 -21.40
C SER A 643 -7.62 -0.96 -21.44
N LEU A 644 -8.72 -0.85 -22.19
CA LEU A 644 -9.73 -1.93 -22.38
C LEU A 644 -9.09 -3.25 -22.81
N LYS A 645 -8.21 -3.20 -23.81
CA LYS A 645 -7.54 -4.38 -24.36
C LYS A 645 -6.64 -5.07 -23.33
N SER A 646 -6.11 -4.31 -22.38
CA SER A 646 -5.19 -4.82 -21.35
C SER A 646 -5.88 -5.47 -20.16
N LYS A 647 -7.18 -5.21 -19.96
CA LYS A 647 -7.94 -5.67 -18.80
C LYS A 647 -8.22 -7.16 -18.86
N LYS A 648 -8.10 -7.81 -17.70
CA LYS A 648 -8.34 -9.25 -17.55
C LYS A 648 -9.53 -9.57 -16.67
N LEU A 649 -10.05 -8.59 -15.94
CA LEU A 649 -11.23 -8.72 -15.09
C LEU A 649 -12.43 -8.01 -15.72
N GLU A 650 -13.60 -8.66 -15.69
CA GLU A 650 -14.85 -8.17 -16.26
C GLU A 650 -15.26 -6.82 -15.64
N SER A 651 -15.02 -6.62 -14.33
CA SER A 651 -15.38 -5.38 -13.65
C SER A 651 -14.52 -4.17 -14.08
N GLU A 652 -13.25 -4.37 -14.44
CA GLU A 652 -12.40 -3.30 -14.97
C GLU A 652 -12.84 -2.88 -16.39
N VAL A 653 -13.28 -3.84 -17.21
CA VAL A 653 -13.87 -3.56 -18.52
C VAL A 653 -15.14 -2.69 -18.35
N VAL A 654 -15.99 -3.05 -17.40
CA VAL A 654 -17.21 -2.31 -17.08
C VAL A 654 -16.90 -0.87 -16.68
N GLU A 655 -15.89 -0.62 -15.85
CA GLU A 655 -15.49 0.75 -15.47
C GLU A 655 -15.10 1.62 -16.67
N ILE A 656 -14.35 1.08 -17.63
CA ILE A 656 -13.96 1.84 -18.82
C ILE A 656 -15.14 2.03 -19.77
N LEU A 657 -16.00 1.01 -19.96
CA LEU A 657 -17.22 1.15 -20.76
C LEU A 657 -18.19 2.17 -20.17
N CYS A 658 -18.24 2.31 -18.85
CA CYS A 658 -18.97 3.37 -18.19
C CYS A 658 -18.50 4.76 -18.63
N VAL A 659 -17.19 5.00 -18.82
CA VAL A 659 -16.66 6.28 -19.35
C VAL A 659 -17.22 6.58 -20.74
N PHE A 660 -17.20 5.59 -21.64
CA PHE A 660 -17.76 5.74 -23.00
C PHE A 660 -19.27 5.96 -22.96
N TRP A 661 -19.98 5.24 -22.10
CA TRP A 661 -21.43 5.40 -21.92
C TRP A 661 -21.77 6.79 -21.39
N MET A 662 -21.05 7.29 -20.38
CA MET A 662 -21.17 8.65 -19.85
C MET A 662 -20.92 9.70 -20.95
N ALA A 663 -19.91 9.49 -21.79
CA ALA A 663 -19.61 10.39 -22.90
C ALA A 663 -20.76 10.40 -23.93
N CYS A 664 -21.35 9.25 -24.23
CA CYS A 664 -22.50 9.16 -25.15
C CYS A 664 -23.70 9.97 -24.64
N GLN A 665 -23.93 9.98 -23.33
CA GLN A 665 -24.97 10.84 -22.72
C GLN A 665 -24.69 12.33 -22.90
N LYS A 666 -23.43 12.71 -23.11
CA LYS A 666 -22.95 14.08 -23.36
C LYS A 666 -22.79 14.39 -24.86
N GLY A 667 -23.19 13.48 -25.76
CA GLY A 667 -23.17 13.69 -27.22
C GLY A 667 -21.97 13.11 -27.96
N TYR A 668 -21.11 12.32 -27.31
CA TYR A 668 -20.08 11.53 -28.00
C TYR A 668 -20.72 10.41 -28.82
N HIS A 669 -20.12 10.11 -29.97
CA HIS A 669 -20.48 8.97 -30.79
C HIS A 669 -19.21 8.19 -31.17
N PRO A 670 -19.09 6.91 -30.78
CA PRO A 670 -17.91 6.12 -31.13
C PRO A 670 -17.83 5.93 -32.64
N THR A 671 -16.62 6.06 -33.18
CA THR A 671 -16.37 5.83 -34.62
C THR A 671 -15.91 4.40 -34.91
N ILE A 672 -15.70 3.63 -33.85
CA ILE A 672 -15.12 2.29 -33.83
C ILE A 672 -16.04 1.32 -33.10
N VAL A 673 -15.84 0.02 -33.34
CA VAL A 673 -16.58 -1.05 -32.67
C VAL A 673 -15.89 -1.40 -31.34
N LEU A 674 -16.34 -0.81 -30.23
CA LEU A 674 -15.70 -0.97 -28.92
C LEU A 674 -15.52 -2.43 -28.50
N GLY A 675 -16.46 -3.32 -28.85
CA GLY A 675 -16.36 -4.75 -28.50
C GLY A 675 -15.15 -5.48 -29.09
N GLU A 676 -14.50 -4.95 -30.14
CA GLU A 676 -13.24 -5.53 -30.66
C GLU A 676 -12.07 -5.43 -29.66
N TYR A 677 -12.21 -4.57 -28.64
CA TYR A 677 -11.20 -4.32 -27.62
C TYR A 677 -11.56 -4.94 -26.26
N VAL A 678 -12.67 -5.68 -26.18
CA VAL A 678 -13.13 -6.34 -24.95
C VAL A 678 -12.69 -7.81 -24.93
N PHE A 679 -11.82 -8.14 -23.96
CA PHE A 679 -11.29 -9.51 -23.76
C PHE A 679 -11.78 -10.19 -22.47
N SER A 680 -12.45 -9.44 -21.60
CA SER A 680 -13.17 -9.94 -20.41
C SER A 680 -14.63 -9.49 -20.46
N ARG A 681 -15.38 -10.08 -21.41
CA ARG A 681 -16.81 -9.82 -21.62
C ARG A 681 -17.66 -10.32 -20.44
N SER A 682 -18.74 -9.60 -20.14
CA SER A 682 -19.81 -9.97 -19.22
C SER A 682 -21.18 -9.57 -19.74
N CYS A 683 -22.25 -10.07 -19.12
CA CYS A 683 -23.62 -9.62 -19.37
C CYS A 683 -23.80 -8.10 -19.13
N LEU A 684 -23.04 -7.51 -18.20
CA LEU A 684 -23.08 -6.07 -17.96
C LEU A 684 -22.34 -5.28 -19.05
N SER A 685 -21.19 -5.78 -19.53
CA SER A 685 -20.51 -5.14 -20.67
C SER A 685 -21.37 -5.18 -21.93
N ASP A 686 -22.12 -6.26 -22.15
CA ASP A 686 -23.05 -6.38 -23.28
C ASP A 686 -24.13 -5.30 -23.23
N GLN A 687 -24.70 -5.06 -22.05
CA GLN A 687 -25.70 -4.00 -21.84
C GLN A 687 -25.13 -2.61 -22.11
N LEU A 688 -23.92 -2.32 -21.60
CA LEU A 688 -23.25 -1.04 -21.84
C LEU A 688 -22.93 -0.84 -23.32
N LEU A 689 -22.39 -1.86 -24.01
CA LEU A 689 -22.09 -1.79 -25.44
C LEU A 689 -23.37 -1.56 -26.27
N ASN A 690 -24.46 -2.24 -25.95
CA ASN A 690 -25.75 -2.02 -26.60
C ASN A 690 -26.29 -0.60 -26.39
N ALA A 691 -26.10 -0.04 -25.19
CA ALA A 691 -26.51 1.32 -24.86
C ALA A 691 -25.63 2.39 -25.52
N ILE A 692 -24.36 2.08 -25.78
CA ILE A 692 -23.41 2.96 -26.47
C ILE A 692 -23.66 2.94 -27.99
N ASP A 693 -23.69 1.76 -28.60
CA ASP A 693 -23.93 1.58 -30.03
C ASP A 693 -24.67 0.27 -30.33
N SER A 694 -26.00 0.35 -30.35
CA SER A 694 -26.90 -0.77 -30.65
C SER A 694 -26.76 -1.35 -32.07
N LYS A 695 -26.04 -0.69 -32.99
CA LYS A 695 -25.97 -1.13 -34.40
C LYS A 695 -24.83 -2.12 -34.66
N ASN A 696 -23.81 -2.14 -33.82
CA ASN A 696 -22.62 -2.98 -34.00
C ASN A 696 -22.62 -4.14 -33.00
N CYS A 697 -23.05 -5.32 -33.43
CA CYS A 697 -23.29 -6.50 -32.57
C CYS A 697 -22.03 -7.27 -32.10
N ASN A 698 -20.86 -6.63 -32.03
CA ASN A 698 -19.66 -7.28 -31.49
C ASN A 698 -19.52 -6.96 -29.99
N TYR A 699 -19.53 -8.00 -29.16
CA TYR A 699 -19.42 -7.88 -27.70
C TYR A 699 -18.05 -8.30 -27.14
N GLY A 700 -17.13 -8.73 -28.02
CA GLY A 700 -15.81 -9.20 -27.62
C GLY A 700 -15.80 -10.65 -27.09
N TYR A 701 -14.77 -10.96 -26.32
CA TYR A 701 -14.43 -12.32 -25.88
C TYR A 701 -14.55 -12.47 -24.37
N TYR A 702 -14.89 -13.68 -23.91
CA TYR A 702 -14.84 -14.03 -22.49
C TYR A 702 -13.42 -14.42 -22.10
N GLN A 703 -13.04 -14.08 -20.87
CA GLN A 703 -11.78 -14.53 -20.29
C GLN A 703 -11.94 -15.97 -19.79
N GLY A 704 -11.22 -16.93 -20.38
CA GLY A 704 -11.28 -18.34 -19.95
C GLY A 704 -12.61 -19.05 -20.26
N ASN A 705 -12.81 -20.22 -19.65
CA ASN A 705 -14.02 -21.05 -19.80
C ASN A 705 -14.93 -20.97 -18.56
N PHE A 706 -16.14 -21.52 -18.69
CA PHE A 706 -17.17 -21.58 -17.64
C PHE A 706 -17.36 -22.99 -17.08
N ASP A 707 -16.33 -23.84 -17.19
CA ASP A 707 -16.38 -25.22 -16.69
C ASP A 707 -16.15 -25.23 -15.17
N ILE A 708 -17.00 -25.95 -14.42
CA ILE A 708 -16.85 -26.08 -12.96
C ILE A 708 -15.82 -27.16 -12.62
N ASP A 709 -14.87 -26.81 -11.76
CA ASP A 709 -13.81 -27.67 -11.23
C ASP A 709 -13.95 -27.77 -9.70
N SER A 710 -14.22 -28.97 -9.19
CA SER A 710 -14.39 -29.22 -7.75
C SER A 710 -13.14 -28.89 -6.95
N GLY A 711 -11.94 -29.07 -7.51
CA GLY A 711 -10.69 -28.70 -6.84
C GLY A 711 -10.52 -27.20 -6.67
N LEU A 712 -11.20 -26.39 -7.49
CA LEU A 712 -11.27 -24.94 -7.29
C LEU A 712 -12.41 -24.53 -6.34
N ILE A 713 -13.37 -25.38 -6.02
CA ILE A 713 -14.37 -25.06 -4.97
C ILE A 713 -13.74 -25.24 -3.58
N GLU A 714 -12.98 -26.33 -3.41
CA GLU A 714 -12.33 -26.71 -2.15
C GLU A 714 -11.11 -25.85 -1.78
N ARG A 715 -10.62 -24.99 -2.69
CA ARG A 715 -9.49 -24.08 -2.41
C ARG A 715 -9.91 -22.88 -1.55
N GLU A 716 -9.20 -22.66 -0.44
CA GLU A 716 -9.37 -21.46 0.39
C GLU A 716 -8.52 -20.29 -0.13
N SER A 717 -9.11 -19.46 -0.98
CA SER A 717 -8.46 -18.27 -1.56
C SER A 717 -8.74 -16.97 -0.79
N ASN A 718 -8.97 -17.06 0.53
CA ASN A 718 -9.42 -15.95 1.36
C ASN A 718 -10.77 -15.35 0.92
N PHE A 719 -11.63 -16.10 0.19
CA PHE A 719 -12.94 -15.59 -0.24
C PHE A 719 -13.78 -15.07 0.94
N ARG A 720 -13.91 -15.88 2.00
CA ARG A 720 -14.66 -15.51 3.22
C ARG A 720 -13.99 -14.39 4.01
N LYS A 721 -12.65 -14.37 4.07
CA LYS A 721 -11.86 -13.31 4.73
C LYS A 721 -12.06 -11.92 4.09
N ASN A 722 -12.26 -11.88 2.78
CA ASN A 722 -12.46 -10.64 2.01
C ASN A 722 -13.93 -10.17 1.94
N LEU A 723 -14.87 -11.03 2.35
CA LEU A 723 -16.29 -10.75 2.32
C LEU A 723 -16.67 -9.78 3.44
N GLY A 724 -17.26 -8.64 3.09
CA GLY A 724 -17.64 -7.58 4.04
C GLY A 724 -16.49 -6.62 4.39
N SER A 725 -15.24 -6.98 4.09
CA SER A 725 -14.07 -6.13 4.26
C SER A 725 -13.67 -5.45 2.93
N GLU A 726 -13.30 -6.24 1.91
CA GLU A 726 -12.86 -5.72 0.61
C GLU A 726 -13.96 -5.72 -0.45
N PHE A 727 -15.02 -6.52 -0.30
CA PHE A 727 -16.20 -6.44 -1.16
C PHE A 727 -17.52 -6.64 -0.40
N PRO A 728 -18.62 -6.01 -0.86
CA PRO A 728 -19.89 -6.06 -0.14
C PRO A 728 -20.52 -7.46 -0.06
N LEU A 729 -21.16 -7.74 1.07
CA LEU A 729 -21.96 -8.95 1.32
C LEU A 729 -23.11 -9.14 0.31
N MET A 730 -23.61 -8.05 -0.28
CA MET A 730 -24.77 -8.06 -1.18
C MET A 730 -24.62 -9.02 -2.36
N TYR A 731 -23.41 -9.25 -2.86
CA TYR A 731 -23.18 -10.19 -3.96
C TYR A 731 -23.48 -11.63 -3.56
N LEU A 732 -22.95 -12.05 -2.40
CA LEU A 732 -23.20 -13.38 -1.87
C LEU A 732 -24.67 -13.54 -1.48
N SER A 733 -25.25 -12.56 -0.77
CA SER A 733 -26.66 -12.62 -0.38
C SER A 733 -27.59 -12.70 -1.59
N THR A 734 -27.26 -12.04 -2.71
CA THR A 734 -28.03 -12.17 -3.95
C THR A 734 -27.93 -13.59 -4.53
N CYS A 735 -26.76 -14.22 -4.47
CA CYS A 735 -26.60 -15.62 -4.89
C CYS A 735 -27.39 -16.57 -3.98
N GLU A 736 -27.35 -16.37 -2.66
CA GLU A 736 -28.10 -17.15 -1.67
C GLU A 736 -29.62 -17.07 -1.91
N ASP A 737 -30.16 -15.86 -2.06
CA ASP A 737 -31.59 -15.64 -2.35
C ASP A 737 -32.04 -16.36 -3.64
N LEU A 738 -31.18 -16.35 -4.66
CA LEU A 738 -31.46 -16.98 -5.95
C LEU A 738 -31.33 -18.51 -5.89
N GLU A 739 -30.34 -19.00 -5.14
CA GLU A 739 -30.12 -20.41 -4.89
C GLU A 739 -31.30 -21.02 -4.13
N GLU A 740 -31.77 -20.36 -3.07
CA GLU A 740 -32.97 -20.81 -2.33
C GLU A 740 -34.21 -20.83 -3.24
N LYS A 741 -34.37 -19.81 -4.08
CA LYS A 741 -35.54 -19.66 -4.94
C LYS A 741 -35.58 -20.65 -6.12
N TYR A 742 -34.43 -20.95 -6.72
CA TYR A 742 -34.35 -21.68 -7.98
C TYR A 742 -33.60 -23.02 -7.88
N PHE A 743 -33.07 -23.38 -6.70
CA PHE A 743 -32.35 -24.62 -6.43
C PHE A 743 -31.14 -24.84 -7.36
N ILE A 744 -30.33 -23.78 -7.54
CA ILE A 744 -29.10 -23.78 -8.35
C ILE A 744 -27.92 -23.32 -7.48
N PRO A 745 -26.75 -23.98 -7.53
CA PRO A 745 -25.65 -23.79 -6.57
C PRO A 745 -24.82 -22.52 -6.85
N LEU A 746 -25.45 -21.35 -6.82
CA LEU A 746 -24.81 -20.09 -7.20
C LEU A 746 -23.76 -19.62 -6.17
N THR A 747 -23.88 -20.02 -4.91
CA THR A 747 -22.91 -19.68 -3.87
C THR A 747 -21.58 -20.43 -4.08
N GLU A 748 -21.63 -21.73 -4.37
CA GLU A 748 -20.48 -22.55 -4.73
C GLU A 748 -19.86 -22.07 -6.06
N ASP A 749 -20.70 -21.80 -7.07
CA ASP A 749 -20.25 -21.25 -8.35
C ASP A 749 -19.54 -19.88 -8.17
N PHE A 750 -19.96 -19.08 -7.19
CA PHE A 750 -19.34 -17.79 -6.91
C PHE A 750 -17.94 -17.92 -6.32
N GLN A 751 -17.76 -18.80 -5.32
CA GLN A 751 -16.45 -19.10 -4.76
C GLN A 751 -15.51 -19.70 -5.82
N HIS A 752 -16.03 -20.59 -6.65
CA HIS A 752 -15.30 -21.17 -7.76
C HIS A 752 -14.82 -20.14 -8.79
N GLU A 753 -15.72 -19.25 -9.25
CA GLU A 753 -15.34 -18.22 -10.23
C GLU A 753 -14.42 -17.16 -9.59
N TRP A 754 -14.54 -16.89 -8.29
CA TRP A 754 -13.55 -16.09 -7.55
C TRP A 754 -12.15 -16.73 -7.62
N ASN A 755 -12.06 -18.04 -7.38
CA ASN A 755 -10.81 -18.80 -7.47
C ASN A 755 -10.20 -18.79 -8.87
N LYS A 756 -11.04 -18.88 -9.91
CA LYS A 756 -10.57 -18.74 -11.30
C LYS A 756 -9.98 -17.39 -11.63
N THR A 757 -10.43 -16.29 -11.00
CA THR A 757 -9.85 -14.97 -11.30
C THR A 757 -8.34 -14.93 -11.04
N PHE A 758 -7.82 -15.70 -10.08
CA PHE A 758 -6.39 -15.78 -9.76
C PHE A 758 -5.56 -16.50 -10.83
N ILE A 759 -6.21 -17.30 -11.68
CA ILE A 759 -5.57 -17.96 -12.83
C ILE A 759 -5.35 -16.95 -13.95
N HIS A 760 -6.29 -16.02 -14.14
CA HIS A 760 -6.25 -15.04 -15.23
C HIS A 760 -5.41 -13.82 -14.86
N GLU A 761 -5.60 -13.30 -13.66
CA GLU A 761 -4.87 -12.17 -13.09
C GLU A 761 -4.16 -12.65 -11.83
N PRO A 762 -2.81 -12.64 -11.76
CA PRO A 762 -2.08 -13.08 -10.58
C PRO A 762 -2.28 -12.13 -9.38
N ARG A 763 -1.91 -12.56 -8.18
CA ARG A 763 -1.85 -11.67 -7.01
C ARG A 763 -0.79 -10.60 -7.24
N LEU A 764 -1.11 -9.37 -6.87
CA LEU A 764 -0.26 -8.18 -7.01
C LEU A 764 -0.08 -7.54 -5.62
N HIS A 765 0.81 -6.56 -5.50
CA HIS A 765 1.11 -5.84 -4.25
C HIS A 765 0.01 -4.84 -3.86
N ASP A 766 -1.25 -5.14 -4.17
CA ASP A 766 -2.36 -4.24 -3.92
C ASP A 766 -2.85 -4.34 -2.47
N THR A 767 -2.21 -3.57 -1.60
CA THR A 767 -2.61 -3.43 -0.19
C THR A 767 -3.10 -2.01 0.05
N TYR A 768 -4.38 -1.88 0.41
CA TYR A 768 -5.00 -0.60 0.76
C TYR A 768 -4.46 -0.03 2.09
N GLN A 769 -3.76 -0.85 2.90
CA GLN A 769 -3.23 -0.44 4.19
C GLN A 769 -2.21 0.70 4.08
N TYR A 770 -1.50 0.80 2.95
CA TYR A 770 -0.60 1.91 2.66
C TYR A 770 -1.28 3.28 2.82
N PHE A 771 -2.57 3.38 2.47
CA PHE A 771 -3.33 4.64 2.50
C PHE A 771 -4.00 4.93 3.85
N LEU A 772 -3.95 4.00 4.79
CA LEU A 772 -4.59 4.11 6.09
C LEU A 772 -3.59 4.53 7.16
N GLU A 773 -3.94 5.58 7.91
CA GLU A 773 -3.30 5.84 9.20
C GLU A 773 -3.94 4.95 10.28
N ARG A 774 -3.28 4.84 11.43
CA ARG A 774 -3.82 4.11 12.59
C ARG A 774 -5.20 4.66 12.98
N ASP A 775 -6.16 3.75 13.20
CA ASP A 775 -7.58 4.00 13.53
C ASP A 775 -8.41 4.75 12.48
N ASN A 776 -7.83 5.00 11.29
CA ASN A 776 -8.57 5.54 10.16
C ASN A 776 -9.22 4.42 9.34
N THR A 777 -10.26 4.81 8.60
CA THR A 777 -10.90 4.04 7.56
C THR A 777 -10.95 4.86 6.26
N GLY A 778 -11.35 4.22 5.17
CA GLY A 778 -11.48 4.84 3.85
C GLY A 778 -12.37 4.01 2.93
N GLN A 779 -12.72 4.58 1.78
CA GLN A 779 -13.57 3.93 0.79
C GLN A 779 -12.74 3.43 -0.39
N PHE A 780 -12.34 2.17 -0.32
CA PHE A 780 -11.44 1.56 -1.29
C PHE A 780 -12.16 0.67 -2.30
N TYR A 781 -11.55 0.57 -3.47
CA TYR A 781 -11.97 -0.28 -4.57
C TYR A 781 -10.74 -1.03 -5.09
N THR A 782 -10.37 -2.09 -4.37
CA THR A 782 -9.12 -2.85 -4.57
C THR A 782 -9.26 -3.86 -5.71
N LEU A 783 -8.15 -4.51 -6.07
CA LEU A 783 -8.11 -5.63 -7.00
C LEU A 783 -8.97 -6.79 -6.51
N ASN A 784 -9.02 -7.08 -5.20
CA ASN A 784 -9.94 -8.08 -4.65
C ASN A 784 -11.39 -7.63 -4.83
N SER A 785 -11.70 -6.35 -4.64
CA SER A 785 -13.02 -5.81 -4.96
C SER A 785 -13.38 -5.99 -6.45
N HIS A 786 -12.40 -5.85 -7.35
CA HIS A 786 -12.57 -6.12 -8.78
C HIS A 786 -12.77 -7.61 -9.09
N ARG A 787 -12.05 -8.51 -8.42
CA ARG A 787 -12.19 -9.96 -8.54
C ARG A 787 -13.56 -10.44 -8.12
N ALA A 788 -14.07 -9.97 -6.98
CA ALA A 788 -15.39 -10.34 -6.48
C ALA A 788 -16.49 -9.95 -7.46
N ARG A 789 -16.46 -8.72 -7.99
CA ARG A 789 -17.44 -8.28 -8.98
C ARG A 789 -17.34 -9.04 -10.29
N SER A 790 -16.13 -9.36 -10.72
CA SER A 790 -15.90 -10.16 -11.93
C SER A 790 -16.43 -11.57 -11.76
N ALA A 791 -16.12 -12.22 -10.64
CA ALA A 791 -16.67 -13.53 -10.29
C ALA A 791 -18.19 -13.51 -10.20
N TYR A 792 -18.78 -12.48 -9.58
CA TYR A 792 -20.24 -12.29 -9.54
C TYR A 792 -20.86 -12.17 -10.94
N LEU A 793 -20.24 -11.39 -11.83
CA LEU A 793 -20.69 -11.28 -13.23
C LEU A 793 -20.58 -12.62 -13.99
N ARG A 794 -19.52 -13.39 -13.72
CA ARG A 794 -19.28 -14.70 -14.34
C ARG A 794 -20.26 -15.76 -13.85
N VAL A 795 -20.69 -15.71 -12.58
CA VAL A 795 -21.72 -16.61 -12.03
C VAL A 795 -23.00 -16.57 -12.86
N PHE A 796 -23.43 -15.40 -13.32
CA PHE A 796 -24.62 -15.31 -14.18
C PHE A 796 -24.39 -15.87 -15.59
N GLU A 797 -23.17 -15.79 -16.11
CA GLU A 797 -22.83 -16.44 -17.38
C GLU A 797 -22.78 -17.98 -17.22
N VAL A 798 -22.28 -18.49 -16.09
CA VAL A 798 -22.40 -19.89 -15.70
C VAL A 798 -23.88 -20.28 -15.63
N ALA A 799 -24.70 -19.51 -14.90
CA ALA A 799 -26.11 -19.82 -14.72
C ALA A 799 -26.90 -19.86 -16.03
N LYS A 800 -26.59 -18.95 -16.96
CA LYS A 800 -27.14 -18.95 -18.31
C LYS A 800 -26.75 -20.19 -19.11
N ARG A 801 -25.47 -20.59 -19.08
CA ARG A 801 -24.95 -21.69 -19.90
C ARG A 801 -25.26 -23.08 -19.34
N ARG A 802 -25.16 -23.26 -18.02
CA ARG A 802 -25.35 -24.54 -17.34
C ARG A 802 -26.81 -24.79 -16.95
N TYR A 803 -27.47 -23.77 -16.40
CA TYR A 803 -28.81 -23.94 -15.81
C TYR A 803 -29.94 -23.32 -16.65
N GLY A 804 -29.60 -22.70 -17.79
CA GLY A 804 -30.60 -22.13 -18.71
C GLY A 804 -31.27 -20.86 -18.18
N MET A 805 -30.61 -20.10 -17.30
CA MET A 805 -31.15 -18.83 -16.81
C MET A 805 -31.41 -17.86 -17.99
N PRO A 806 -32.61 -17.24 -18.08
CA PRO A 806 -32.92 -16.30 -19.15
C PRO A 806 -32.03 -15.05 -19.15
N ASN A 807 -31.77 -14.49 -20.33
CA ASN A 807 -30.95 -13.28 -20.48
C ASN A 807 -31.48 -12.09 -19.66
N ASP A 808 -32.80 -11.91 -19.61
CA ASP A 808 -33.41 -10.78 -18.90
C ASP A 808 -33.12 -10.85 -17.40
N TYR A 809 -33.09 -12.05 -16.83
CA TYR A 809 -32.72 -12.27 -15.43
C TYR A 809 -31.24 -12.01 -15.19
N THR A 810 -30.36 -12.55 -16.03
CA THR A 810 -28.92 -12.29 -15.90
C THR A 810 -28.59 -10.80 -16.05
N ASN A 811 -29.25 -10.13 -16.99
CA ASN A 811 -29.08 -8.69 -17.20
C ASN A 811 -29.52 -7.91 -15.97
N PHE A 812 -30.70 -8.23 -15.43
CA PHE A 812 -31.23 -7.57 -14.24
C PHE A 812 -30.32 -7.69 -13.02
N TYR A 813 -29.79 -8.88 -12.71
CA TYR A 813 -28.93 -9.05 -11.53
C TYR A 813 -27.52 -8.48 -11.73
N SER A 814 -27.02 -8.47 -12.97
CA SER A 814 -25.68 -7.93 -13.27
C SER A 814 -25.52 -6.44 -12.94
N ILE A 815 -26.62 -5.66 -12.93
CA ILE A 815 -26.55 -4.21 -12.65
C ILE A 815 -26.09 -3.88 -11.23
N LYS A 816 -26.11 -4.86 -10.30
CA LYS A 816 -25.52 -4.73 -8.96
C LYS A 816 -23.99 -4.55 -9.00
N ALA A 817 -23.34 -4.95 -10.09
CA ALA A 817 -21.91 -4.74 -10.31
C ALA A 817 -21.61 -3.45 -11.10
N LEU A 818 -22.62 -2.63 -11.41
CA LEU A 818 -22.41 -1.35 -12.09
C LEU A 818 -21.71 -0.37 -11.13
N PRO A 819 -20.59 0.26 -11.53
CA PRO A 819 -19.82 1.09 -10.62
C PRO A 819 -20.44 2.47 -10.36
N LEU A 820 -21.33 2.94 -11.24
CA LEU A 820 -21.96 4.27 -11.14
C LEU A 820 -23.47 4.16 -10.92
N GLU A 821 -24.05 5.15 -10.24
CA GLU A 821 -25.49 5.41 -10.27
C GLU A 821 -25.79 6.32 -11.46
N THR A 822 -26.49 5.80 -12.48
CA THR A 822 -26.73 6.52 -13.74
C THR A 822 -27.53 7.80 -13.54
N SER A 823 -28.31 7.86 -12.45
CA SER A 823 -29.11 9.03 -12.11
C SER A 823 -28.25 10.15 -11.53
N TYR A 824 -27.02 9.85 -11.09
CA TYR A 824 -26.06 10.79 -10.49
C TYR A 824 -24.96 11.23 -11.47
N LEU A 825 -25.13 11.00 -12.77
CA LEU A 825 -24.20 11.39 -13.84
C LEU A 825 -23.64 12.82 -13.74
N SER A 826 -24.50 13.78 -13.35
CA SER A 826 -24.15 15.19 -13.23
C SER A 826 -24.06 15.63 -11.77
N PHE A 827 -23.88 14.72 -10.83
CA PHE A 827 -23.69 15.03 -9.41
C PHE A 827 -22.19 15.19 -9.14
N LEU A 828 -21.72 16.43 -9.16
CA LEU A 828 -20.31 16.81 -9.02
C LEU A 828 -20.13 17.80 -7.86
N PRO A 829 -18.92 17.91 -7.27
CA PRO A 829 -18.72 18.76 -6.10
C PRO A 829 -18.90 20.23 -6.48
N PHE A 830 -19.77 20.94 -5.74
CA PHE A 830 -20.02 22.37 -5.91
C PHE A 830 -20.28 23.05 -4.56
N ARG A 831 -19.33 23.91 -4.13
CA ARG A 831 -19.43 24.60 -2.84
C ARG A 831 -20.46 25.72 -2.90
N VAL A 832 -21.40 25.70 -1.95
CA VAL A 832 -22.48 26.69 -1.87
C VAL A 832 -22.04 27.97 -1.15
N PRO A 833 -22.47 29.17 -1.61
CA PRO A 833 -22.06 30.44 -1.01
C PRO A 833 -22.57 30.70 0.40
N TRP A 834 -23.67 30.05 0.82
CA TRP A 834 -24.28 30.27 2.13
C TRP A 834 -23.58 29.51 3.26
N PHE A 835 -22.69 28.57 2.93
CA PHE A 835 -21.98 27.77 3.92
C PHE A 835 -20.71 28.48 4.39
N THR A 836 -20.66 28.80 5.68
CA THR A 836 -19.48 29.40 6.33
C THR A 836 -18.78 28.34 7.15
N LYS A 837 -17.47 28.14 6.97
CA LYS A 837 -16.69 27.16 7.74
C LYS A 837 -16.46 27.66 9.17
N TRP A 838 -16.33 26.74 10.12
CA TRP A 838 -15.94 27.07 11.50
C TRP A 838 -14.58 27.76 11.52
N ASN A 839 -14.46 28.87 12.25
CA ASN A 839 -13.20 29.58 12.40
C ASN A 839 -12.36 28.90 13.49
N SER A 840 -11.18 28.40 13.13
CA SER A 840 -10.28 27.70 14.06
C SER A 840 -9.77 28.57 15.23
N GLN A 841 -9.97 29.89 15.16
CA GLN A 841 -9.65 30.82 16.25
C GLN A 841 -10.78 30.93 17.29
N ASP A 842 -11.98 30.46 16.96
CA ASP A 842 -13.12 30.51 17.87
C ASP A 842 -12.97 29.42 18.95
N GLU A 843 -13.23 29.79 20.20
CA GLU A 843 -13.17 28.85 21.32
C GLU A 843 -14.32 27.84 21.22
N TYR A 844 -13.98 26.55 21.24
CA TYR A 844 -14.98 25.48 21.17
C TYR A 844 -15.74 25.34 22.49
N SER A 845 -17.07 25.45 22.41
CA SER A 845 -18.02 25.15 23.47
C SER A 845 -19.35 24.65 22.87
N ILE A 846 -20.18 23.97 23.66
CA ILE A 846 -21.49 23.51 23.18
C ILE A 846 -22.38 24.70 22.79
N GLU A 847 -22.30 25.81 23.54
CA GLU A 847 -23.02 27.05 23.28
C GLU A 847 -22.58 27.71 21.97
N SER A 848 -21.28 27.84 21.73
CA SER A 848 -20.76 28.40 20.47
C SER A 848 -21.12 27.53 19.27
N LEU A 849 -21.10 26.19 19.43
CA LEU A 849 -21.56 25.26 18.41
C LEU A 849 -23.05 25.45 18.09
N LYS A 850 -23.91 25.60 19.11
CA LYS A 850 -25.34 25.89 18.93
C LYS A 850 -25.58 27.18 18.16
N ASP A 851 -24.84 28.24 18.49
CA ASP A 851 -24.99 29.54 17.84
C ASP A 851 -24.50 29.52 16.39
N TYR A 852 -23.39 28.84 16.12
CA TYR A 852 -22.90 28.59 14.76
C TYR A 852 -23.95 27.84 13.92
N LEU A 853 -24.49 26.74 14.43
CA LEU A 853 -25.50 25.95 13.72
C LEU A 853 -26.80 26.74 13.47
N ARG A 854 -27.27 27.51 14.45
CA ARG A 854 -28.43 28.42 14.28
C ARG A 854 -28.21 29.41 13.15
N ASN A 855 -27.05 30.06 13.15
CA ASN A 855 -26.70 31.04 12.14
C ASN A 855 -26.63 30.38 10.74
N LEU A 856 -25.96 29.24 10.63
CA LEU A 856 -25.83 28.49 9.38
C LEU A 856 -27.20 28.09 8.79
N ILE A 857 -28.09 27.56 9.62
CA ILE A 857 -29.46 27.18 9.22
C ILE A 857 -30.27 28.42 8.82
N GLN A 858 -30.18 29.52 9.57
CA GLN A 858 -30.88 30.77 9.27
C GLN A 858 -30.42 31.37 7.94
N VAL A 859 -29.11 31.43 7.71
CA VAL A 859 -28.53 31.95 6.45
C VAL A 859 -28.94 31.07 5.27
N CYS A 860 -28.92 29.75 5.43
CA CYS A 860 -29.38 28.81 4.41
C CYS A 860 -30.87 29.06 4.04
N ASN A 861 -31.76 29.10 5.03
CA ASN A 861 -33.20 29.26 4.79
C ASN A 861 -33.58 30.64 4.22
N THR A 862 -32.80 31.68 4.53
CA THR A 862 -33.06 33.04 4.00
C THR A 862 -32.49 33.27 2.61
N SER A 863 -31.41 32.57 2.24
CA SER A 863 -30.69 32.81 0.97
C SER A 863 -31.27 32.03 -0.22
N ASN A 864 -32.01 30.94 0.01
CA ASN A 864 -32.37 29.96 -1.04
C ASN A 864 -33.81 30.11 -1.58
N LYS A 865 -34.23 31.34 -1.95
CA LYS A 865 -35.50 31.61 -2.69
C LYS A 865 -36.76 30.93 -2.12
N GLY A 866 -36.86 30.77 -0.79
CA GLY A 866 -37.98 30.12 -0.12
C GLY A 866 -37.88 28.60 0.02
N GLN A 867 -36.81 27.97 -0.46
CA GLN A 867 -36.47 26.59 -0.09
C GLN A 867 -36.02 26.54 1.38
N VAL A 868 -36.34 25.43 2.04
CA VAL A 868 -36.01 25.19 3.44
C VAL A 868 -34.97 24.07 3.54
N LEU A 869 -34.01 24.19 4.44
CA LEU A 869 -33.04 23.16 4.71
C LEU A 869 -33.74 21.90 5.23
N GLY A 870 -33.65 20.82 4.47
CA GLY A 870 -34.08 19.50 4.92
C GLY A 870 -32.99 18.84 5.76
N ALA A 871 -31.79 18.72 5.20
CA ALA A 871 -30.64 18.10 5.84
C ALA A 871 -29.32 18.79 5.49
N LEU A 872 -28.37 18.73 6.42
CA LEU A 872 -26.97 19.15 6.23
C LEU A 872 -26.06 18.22 7.01
N SER A 873 -25.10 17.56 6.34
CA SER A 873 -24.11 16.70 6.98
C SER A 873 -22.69 17.10 6.58
N PHE A 874 -21.84 17.43 7.54
CA PHE A 874 -20.53 18.05 7.31
C PHE A 874 -19.53 17.80 8.45
N PRO A 875 -18.21 17.89 8.20
CA PRO A 875 -17.21 17.71 9.24
C PRO A 875 -16.78 19.07 9.79
N ILE A 876 -16.24 19.09 11.00
CA ILE A 876 -15.51 20.25 11.53
C ILE A 876 -14.23 19.75 12.19
N GLU A 877 -13.09 20.26 11.75
CA GLU A 877 -11.81 20.04 12.42
C GLU A 877 -11.54 21.25 13.35
N ILE A 878 -11.75 21.07 14.65
CA ILE A 878 -11.48 22.11 15.66
C ILE A 878 -9.97 22.19 15.94
N SER A 879 -9.32 21.03 16.03
CA SER A 879 -7.87 20.91 16.16
C SER A 879 -7.40 19.55 15.61
N PRO A 880 -6.08 19.31 15.45
CA PRO A 880 -5.57 18.00 15.05
C PRO A 880 -5.99 16.83 15.95
N ASN A 881 -6.44 17.14 17.17
CA ASN A 881 -6.84 16.17 18.19
C ASN A 881 -8.35 16.21 18.50
N LEU A 882 -9.13 17.11 17.89
CA LEU A 882 -10.57 17.25 18.15
C LEU A 882 -11.31 17.51 16.83
N HIS A 883 -12.08 16.50 16.42
CA HIS A 883 -12.84 16.48 15.18
C HIS A 883 -14.32 16.29 15.53
N LEU A 884 -15.21 16.91 14.76
CA LEU A 884 -16.65 16.78 14.90
C LEU A 884 -17.24 16.35 13.56
N ASP A 885 -18.25 15.50 13.61
CA ASP A 885 -19.09 15.14 12.48
C ASP A 885 -20.53 15.50 12.81
N ILE A 886 -21.13 16.39 12.01
CA ILE A 886 -22.43 16.98 12.31
C ILE A 886 -23.42 16.57 11.23
N THR A 887 -24.61 16.15 11.67
CA THR A 887 -25.75 15.90 10.79
C THR A 887 -26.98 16.59 11.36
N CYS A 888 -27.44 17.66 10.70
CA CYS A 888 -28.66 18.39 11.03
C CYS A 888 -29.80 17.96 10.12
N THR A 889 -30.97 17.69 10.69
CA THR A 889 -32.18 17.27 9.98
C THR A 889 -33.41 18.04 10.48
N ILE A 890 -34.32 18.39 9.58
CA ILE A 890 -35.58 19.06 9.92
C ILE A 890 -36.60 18.07 10.51
N MET A 891 -37.29 18.50 11.56
CA MET A 891 -38.31 17.70 12.25
C MET A 891 -39.55 18.54 12.62
N ASN A 892 -40.67 17.83 12.81
CA ASN A 892 -41.90 18.38 13.38
C ASN A 892 -42.00 17.98 14.87
N ASP A 893 -42.79 18.73 15.66
CA ASP A 893 -43.01 18.54 17.10
C ASP A 893 -43.55 17.16 17.50
N LYS A 894 -44.16 16.43 16.56
CA LYS A 894 -44.78 15.11 16.79
C LYS A 894 -43.87 13.93 16.45
N ASN A 895 -42.68 14.18 15.89
CA ASN A 895 -41.81 13.14 15.34
C ASN A 895 -40.71 12.71 16.32
N GLU A 896 -40.43 11.40 16.37
CA GLU A 896 -39.20 10.87 16.97
C GLU A 896 -38.12 10.69 15.89
N ALA A 897 -36.87 11.02 16.23
CA ALA A 897 -35.74 10.86 15.32
C ALA A 897 -35.49 9.36 15.09
N THR A 898 -35.70 8.88 13.87
CA THR A 898 -35.40 7.49 13.50
C THR A 898 -34.30 7.47 12.44
N GLU A 899 -33.18 6.81 12.75
CA GLU A 899 -32.00 6.73 11.87
C GLU A 899 -32.11 5.71 10.75
N ARG A 900 -33.09 4.80 10.80
CA ARG A 900 -33.20 3.74 9.80
C ARG A 900 -33.66 4.31 8.47
N SER A 901 -33.03 3.85 7.38
CA SER A 901 -33.47 4.11 6.00
C SER A 901 -34.96 3.82 5.86
N GLN A 902 -35.76 4.88 5.69
CA GLN A 902 -37.20 4.77 5.48
C GLN A 902 -37.56 4.75 3.99
N ILE A 903 -36.55 4.78 3.13
CA ILE A 903 -36.71 4.89 1.69
C ILE A 903 -35.96 3.73 1.04
N VAL A 904 -36.52 3.20 -0.04
CA VAL A 904 -35.83 2.27 -0.94
C VAL A 904 -35.61 2.97 -2.28
N SER A 905 -34.41 2.85 -2.84
CA SER A 905 -34.10 3.32 -4.19
C SER A 905 -34.10 2.16 -5.19
N ILE A 906 -34.79 2.36 -6.31
CA ILE A 906 -35.09 1.36 -7.33
C ILE A 906 -34.63 1.92 -8.67
N GLY A 907 -33.49 1.46 -9.16
CA GLY A 907 -32.99 1.73 -10.50
C GLY A 907 -33.16 0.50 -11.39
N LEU A 908 -33.66 0.68 -12.61
CA LEU A 908 -33.84 -0.39 -13.59
C LEU A 908 -32.83 -0.22 -14.72
N GLU A 909 -32.17 -1.32 -15.09
CA GLU A 909 -31.20 -1.37 -16.20
C GLU A 909 -30.22 -0.17 -16.14
N LEU A 910 -30.09 0.57 -17.25
CA LEU A 910 -29.27 1.79 -17.38
C LEU A 910 -30.14 3.07 -17.40
N GLU A 911 -31.40 3.01 -16.97
CA GLU A 911 -32.28 4.18 -16.90
C GLU A 911 -31.69 5.26 -16.00
N ARG A 912 -31.76 6.54 -16.43
CA ARG A 912 -31.22 7.73 -15.72
C ARG A 912 -32.12 8.26 -14.61
N ASN A 913 -33.24 7.61 -14.37
CA ASN A 913 -34.19 7.95 -13.32
C ASN A 913 -34.00 6.97 -12.17
N LEU A 914 -33.89 7.49 -10.95
CA LEU A 914 -33.89 6.68 -9.74
C LEU A 914 -35.22 6.84 -9.04
N GLU A 915 -35.96 5.74 -8.88
CA GLU A 915 -37.23 5.76 -8.18
C GLU A 915 -36.99 5.62 -6.67
N PHE A 916 -37.58 6.51 -5.88
CA PHE A 916 -37.58 6.45 -4.41
C PHE A 916 -38.98 6.16 -3.89
N ARG A 917 -39.10 5.14 -3.04
CA ARG A 917 -40.36 4.77 -2.37
C ARG A 917 -40.21 4.76 -0.87
N TYR A 918 -41.22 5.27 -0.18
CA TYR A 918 -41.31 5.25 1.26
C TYR A 918 -41.71 3.86 1.78
N LEU A 919 -41.02 3.37 2.80
CA LEU A 919 -41.31 2.13 3.51
C LEU A 919 -42.09 2.47 4.79
N LYS A 920 -43.40 2.21 4.79
CA LYS A 920 -44.27 2.47 5.95
C LYS A 920 -43.92 1.56 7.12
N SER A 921 -43.53 2.13 8.25
CA SER A 921 -43.40 1.39 9.51
C SER A 921 -44.80 1.03 10.05
N LYS A 922 -44.89 -0.10 10.77
CA LYS A 922 -46.12 -0.55 11.46
C LYS A 922 -46.61 0.46 12.52
N THR A 923 -45.79 1.44 12.91
CA THR A 923 -46.07 2.43 13.97
C THR A 923 -46.38 3.85 13.46
N THR A 924 -46.32 4.12 12.15
CA THR A 924 -46.47 5.48 11.58
C THR A 924 -47.94 5.85 11.32
N THR A 925 -48.46 6.89 11.99
CA THR A 925 -49.74 7.55 11.62
C THR A 925 -49.51 8.62 10.55
N SER A 926 -50.57 9.14 9.90
CA SER A 926 -50.46 10.17 8.84
C SER A 926 -49.72 11.44 9.27
N ASP A 927 -49.66 11.71 10.57
CA ASP A 927 -49.17 12.97 11.14
C ASP A 927 -47.78 12.85 11.80
N ASN A 928 -47.18 11.65 11.82
CA ASN A 928 -45.92 11.35 12.51
C ASN A 928 -44.91 10.70 11.56
N PHE A 929 -44.32 11.47 10.63
CA PHE A 929 -43.32 11.00 9.67
C PHE A 929 -42.17 12.00 9.52
N SER A 930 -40.94 11.52 9.32
CA SER A 930 -39.78 12.39 9.03
C SER A 930 -39.94 13.05 7.66
N PHE A 931 -39.59 14.34 7.50
CA PHE A 931 -39.66 15.01 6.20
C PHE A 931 -38.62 14.51 5.20
N ILE A 932 -37.54 13.90 5.70
CA ILE A 932 -36.42 13.43 4.92
C ILE A 932 -35.90 12.09 5.46
N GLY A 933 -35.27 11.29 4.60
CA GLY A 933 -34.61 10.06 4.99
C GLY A 933 -33.50 9.68 4.02
N THR A 934 -32.65 8.74 4.43
CA THR A 934 -31.69 8.10 3.52
C THR A 934 -32.36 6.95 2.77
N ALA A 935 -31.84 6.59 1.60
CA ALA A 935 -32.33 5.46 0.82
C ALA A 935 -31.40 4.25 0.92
N PHE A 936 -32.02 3.07 0.94
CA PHE A 936 -31.34 1.79 0.77
C PHE A 936 -31.37 1.39 -0.71
N PRO A 937 -30.21 1.13 -1.35
CA PRO A 937 -30.13 0.73 -2.75
C PRO A 937 -30.60 -0.70 -2.97
N TYR A 938 -31.73 -0.90 -3.65
CA TYR A 938 -32.34 -2.22 -3.81
C TYR A 938 -31.79 -3.00 -5.02
N HIS A 939 -31.77 -2.36 -6.19
CA HIS A 939 -31.35 -3.00 -7.43
C HIS A 939 -29.97 -2.57 -7.90
N ARG A 940 -29.66 -1.29 -7.78
CA ARG A 940 -28.42 -0.70 -8.28
C ARG A 940 -27.71 0.04 -7.15
N TYR A 941 -26.41 -0.14 -7.05
CA TYR A 941 -25.58 0.48 -6.04
C TYR A 941 -24.33 1.05 -6.72
N GLY A 942 -24.35 2.36 -6.98
CA GLY A 942 -23.25 3.05 -7.65
C GLY A 942 -22.06 3.27 -6.73
N HIS A 943 -21.18 2.28 -6.61
CA HIS A 943 -20.04 2.30 -5.68
C HIS A 943 -19.10 3.51 -5.79
N TRP A 944 -19.00 4.15 -6.95
CA TRP A 944 -18.25 5.39 -7.12
C TRP A 944 -18.79 6.56 -6.28
N PHE A 945 -20.05 6.49 -5.83
CA PHE A 945 -20.71 7.51 -5.01
C PHE A 945 -20.77 7.15 -3.52
N VAL A 946 -20.03 6.12 -3.08
CA VAL A 946 -20.17 5.58 -1.72
C VAL A 946 -19.76 6.58 -0.64
N GLU A 947 -18.83 7.50 -0.91
CA GLU A 947 -18.45 8.54 0.04
C GLU A 947 -19.63 9.50 0.32
N GLN A 948 -20.34 9.92 -0.73
CA GLN A 948 -21.50 10.80 -0.61
C GLN A 948 -22.68 10.06 0.05
N ASP A 949 -22.92 8.80 -0.34
CA ASP A 949 -23.97 7.97 0.26
C ASP A 949 -23.70 7.71 1.76
N SER A 950 -22.45 7.40 2.12
CA SER A 950 -22.04 7.16 3.52
C SER A 950 -22.11 8.43 4.37
N ARG A 951 -21.83 9.60 3.77
CA ARG A 951 -22.06 10.88 4.45
C ARG A 951 -23.54 11.14 4.69
N GLY A 952 -24.35 10.86 3.67
CA GLY A 952 -25.80 10.87 3.71
C GLY A 952 -26.39 11.78 2.64
N ILE A 953 -26.90 11.19 1.56
CA ILE A 953 -27.79 11.87 0.61
C ILE A 953 -29.22 11.69 1.12
N TYR A 954 -29.80 12.78 1.63
CA TYR A 954 -31.15 12.77 2.18
C TYR A 954 -32.18 13.08 1.09
N ILE A 955 -33.28 12.33 1.12
CA ILE A 955 -34.33 12.38 0.12
C ILE A 955 -35.63 12.82 0.80
N PRO A 956 -36.43 13.71 0.18
CA PRO A 956 -37.74 14.08 0.69
C PRO A 956 -38.65 12.86 0.88
N ILE A 957 -39.35 12.77 2.00
CA ILE A 957 -40.30 11.68 2.27
C ILE A 957 -41.71 12.15 1.95
N ILE A 958 -42.46 11.32 1.24
CA ILE A 958 -43.91 11.44 1.10
C ILE A 958 -44.54 10.28 1.88
N PRO A 959 -45.43 10.53 2.86
CA PRO A 959 -46.04 9.50 3.70
C PRO A 959 -47.16 8.73 2.97
N ASP A 960 -46.97 8.47 1.68
CA ASP A 960 -47.85 7.68 0.81
C ASP A 960 -46.98 6.64 0.08
N THR A 961 -47.23 5.36 0.34
CA THR A 961 -46.45 4.26 -0.22
C THR A 961 -46.71 4.02 -1.70
N GLU A 962 -47.83 4.54 -2.24
CA GLU A 962 -48.16 4.43 -3.66
C GLU A 962 -47.50 5.54 -4.50
N MET A 963 -47.06 6.61 -3.85
CA MET A 963 -46.38 7.72 -4.51
C MET A 963 -44.89 7.41 -4.66
N LYS A 964 -44.33 7.83 -5.80
CA LYS A 964 -42.93 7.64 -6.12
C LYS A 964 -42.26 8.97 -6.46
N ILE A 965 -41.11 9.21 -5.87
CA ILE A 965 -40.25 10.36 -6.21
C ILE A 965 -39.23 9.89 -7.23
N ILE A 966 -39.03 10.67 -8.28
CA ILE A 966 -38.02 10.43 -9.29
C ILE A 966 -36.82 11.33 -9.02
N GLY A 967 -35.67 10.72 -8.75
CA GLY A 967 -34.38 11.39 -8.69
C GLY A 967 -33.71 11.46 -10.05
N GLN A 968 -33.22 12.64 -10.40
CA GLN A 968 -32.40 12.86 -11.59
C GLN A 968 -31.35 13.95 -11.31
N SER A 969 -30.13 13.79 -11.84
CA SER A 969 -29.08 14.81 -11.71
C SER A 969 -29.07 15.81 -12.84
N ASP A 970 -28.88 17.07 -12.48
CA ASP A 970 -28.78 18.22 -13.37
C ASP A 970 -28.09 19.39 -12.64
N ASP A 971 -27.27 20.19 -13.33
CA ASP A 971 -26.55 21.34 -12.77
C ASP A 971 -25.78 21.06 -11.45
N ASN A 972 -25.03 19.95 -11.34
CA ASN A 972 -24.30 19.54 -10.12
C ASN A 972 -25.19 19.10 -8.93
N LEU A 973 -26.51 18.99 -9.13
CA LEU A 973 -27.48 18.67 -8.09
C LEU A 973 -28.28 17.40 -8.45
N ILE A 974 -28.85 16.76 -7.44
CA ILE A 974 -29.92 15.76 -7.61
C ILE A 974 -31.25 16.46 -7.38
N LYS A 975 -32.14 16.46 -8.37
CA LYS A 975 -33.51 16.99 -8.28
C LYS A 975 -34.47 15.84 -7.96
N TYR A 976 -35.36 16.08 -7.01
CA TYR A 976 -36.42 15.15 -6.60
C TYR A 976 -37.76 15.61 -7.14
N LEU A 977 -38.34 14.83 -8.04
CA LEU A 977 -39.57 15.18 -8.76
C LEU A 977 -40.75 14.26 -8.38
N LEU A 978 -41.91 14.86 -8.16
CA LEU A 978 -43.20 14.17 -8.11
C LEU A 978 -44.11 14.75 -9.20
N ASN A 979 -44.50 13.94 -10.19
CA ASN A 979 -45.32 14.39 -11.34
C ASN A 979 -44.78 15.69 -11.99
N ASP A 980 -43.47 15.71 -12.28
CA ASP A 980 -42.72 16.85 -12.82
C ASP A 980 -42.61 18.10 -11.91
N MET A 981 -43.14 18.06 -10.69
CA MET A 981 -42.96 19.11 -9.70
C MET A 981 -41.73 18.84 -8.84
N GLU A 982 -40.86 19.84 -8.69
CA GLU A 982 -39.68 19.75 -7.83
C GLU A 982 -40.06 19.85 -6.35
N PHE A 983 -39.76 18.80 -5.59
CA PHE A 983 -40.02 18.71 -4.16
C PHE A 983 -38.75 18.97 -3.34
N GLY A 984 -37.58 18.83 -3.94
CA GLY A 984 -36.33 19.23 -3.32
C GLY A 984 -35.12 18.98 -4.20
N VAL A 985 -33.96 19.38 -3.70
CA VAL A 985 -32.67 19.18 -4.34
C VAL A 985 -31.61 18.76 -3.33
N SER A 986 -30.70 17.87 -3.71
CA SER A 986 -29.48 17.58 -2.95
C SER A 986 -28.24 18.03 -3.71
N GLY A 987 -27.24 18.50 -2.97
CA GLY A 987 -25.92 18.87 -3.49
C GLY A 987 -24.82 18.39 -2.55
N TYR A 988 -23.58 18.42 -3.03
CA TYR A 988 -22.41 18.13 -2.21
C TYR A 988 -21.19 18.93 -2.65
N TRP A 989 -20.21 19.03 -1.76
CA TRP A 989 -18.85 19.46 -2.09
C TRP A 989 -17.83 18.77 -1.18
N ASN A 990 -16.57 18.78 -1.59
CA ASN A 990 -15.48 18.26 -0.77
C ASN A 990 -15.11 19.26 0.33
N ASP A 991 -14.74 18.83 1.53
CA ASP A 991 -14.23 19.72 2.59
C ASP A 991 -12.91 19.16 3.11
N GLU A 992 -11.81 19.65 2.54
CA GLU A 992 -10.47 19.10 2.72
C GLU A 992 -10.44 17.59 2.47
N TRP A 993 -10.77 17.19 1.23
CA TRP A 993 -10.77 15.77 0.85
C TRP A 993 -9.45 15.09 1.24
N LYS A 994 -9.57 13.94 1.89
CA LYS A 994 -8.45 13.08 2.31
C LYS A 994 -8.80 11.63 1.99
N ARG A 995 -7.76 10.84 1.74
CA ARG A 995 -7.84 9.41 1.42
C ARG A 995 -8.43 8.56 2.54
N SER A 996 -8.23 8.99 3.79
CA SER A 996 -8.72 8.31 4.98
C SER A 996 -9.19 9.32 6.03
N TYR A 997 -10.03 8.83 6.95
CA TYR A 997 -10.66 9.60 8.02
C TYR A 997 -10.90 8.69 9.23
N PRO A 998 -11.10 9.21 10.46
CA PRO A 998 -11.27 8.37 11.65
C PRO A 998 -12.41 7.36 11.50
N SER A 999 -12.20 6.12 11.95
CA SER A 999 -13.06 4.96 11.65
C SER A 999 -14.56 5.09 12.00
N LYS A 1000 -14.92 5.83 13.05
CA LYS A 1000 -16.32 6.10 13.43
C LYS A 1000 -16.85 7.46 12.96
N MET A 1001 -16.13 8.12 12.07
CA MET A 1001 -16.56 9.36 11.40
C MET A 1001 -16.93 9.08 9.95
N LYS A 1002 -17.68 10.00 9.34
CA LYS A 1002 -18.04 9.93 7.93
C LYS A 1002 -16.97 10.61 7.04
N PRO A 1003 -16.97 10.34 5.72
CA PRO A 1003 -16.04 10.94 4.77
C PRO A 1003 -15.96 12.48 4.83
N LYS A 1004 -14.80 13.04 4.43
CA LYS A 1004 -14.53 14.48 4.38
C LYS A 1004 -15.18 15.19 3.16
N CYS A 1005 -16.50 15.07 3.06
CA CYS A 1005 -17.34 15.83 2.14
C CYS A 1005 -18.56 16.39 2.87
N VAL A 1006 -19.21 17.41 2.30
CA VAL A 1006 -20.45 17.97 2.81
C VAL A 1006 -21.60 17.58 1.90
N THR A 1007 -22.71 17.10 2.47
CA THR A 1007 -23.95 16.88 1.74
C THR A 1007 -25.05 17.77 2.31
N TYR A 1008 -25.93 18.26 1.44
CA TYR A 1008 -27.09 19.02 1.87
C TYR A 1008 -28.31 18.64 1.04
N THR A 1009 -29.50 18.89 1.60
CA THR A 1009 -30.78 18.72 0.92
C THR A 1009 -31.69 19.88 1.25
N LEU A 1010 -32.24 20.53 0.23
CA LEU A 1010 -33.22 21.61 0.35
C LEU A 1010 -34.60 21.09 -0.09
N LEU A 1011 -35.63 21.47 0.65
CA LEU A 1011 -37.03 21.17 0.36
C LEU A 1011 -37.68 22.38 -0.29
N SER A 1012 -38.36 22.15 -1.41
CA SER A 1012 -38.99 23.22 -2.19
C SER A 1012 -40.35 23.61 -1.59
N PRO A 1013 -40.83 24.86 -1.76
CA PRO A 1013 -42.13 25.30 -1.22
C PRO A 1013 -43.32 24.39 -1.58
N GLN A 1014 -43.27 23.78 -2.77
CA GLN A 1014 -44.26 22.84 -3.29
C GLN A 1014 -44.39 21.59 -2.41
N TYR A 1015 -43.29 21.13 -1.82
CA TYR A 1015 -43.29 19.99 -0.89
C TYR A 1015 -44.18 20.28 0.33
N PHE A 1016 -44.01 21.45 0.95
CA PHE A 1016 -44.79 21.86 2.12
C PHE A 1016 -46.26 22.12 1.79
N GLN A 1017 -46.55 22.66 0.61
CA GLN A 1017 -47.92 22.81 0.11
C GLN A 1017 -48.61 21.46 -0.06
N TYR A 1018 -47.88 20.45 -0.55
CA TYR A 1018 -48.42 19.11 -0.78
C TYR A 1018 -48.80 18.40 0.52
N ILE A 1019 -47.90 18.41 1.52
CA ILE A 1019 -48.14 17.73 2.80
C ILE A 1019 -49.07 18.50 3.75
N GLY A 1020 -49.58 19.67 3.35
CA GLY A 1020 -50.54 20.47 4.13
C GLY A 1020 -49.96 21.18 5.36
N ASN A 1021 -48.62 21.27 5.50
CA ASN A 1021 -47.93 21.88 6.64
C ASN A 1021 -47.50 23.33 6.34
N THR A 1022 -48.45 24.25 6.21
CA THR A 1022 -48.13 25.68 5.99
C THR A 1022 -47.99 26.50 7.28
N GLU A 1023 -48.32 25.94 8.45
CA GLU A 1023 -48.34 26.67 9.75
C GLU A 1023 -47.57 25.98 10.90
N THR A 1024 -46.90 24.85 10.68
CA THR A 1024 -46.14 24.14 11.73
C THR A 1024 -44.78 24.79 11.99
N GLU A 1025 -44.45 25.06 13.26
CA GLU A 1025 -43.09 25.38 13.69
C GLU A 1025 -42.18 24.16 13.48
N PHE A 1026 -41.09 24.34 12.73
CA PHE A 1026 -40.09 23.30 12.50
C PHE A 1026 -38.92 23.48 13.45
N LYS A 1027 -38.34 22.36 13.89
CA LYS A 1027 -37.11 22.32 14.69
C LYS A 1027 -36.06 21.54 13.94
N TYR A 1028 -34.79 21.84 14.20
CA TYR A 1028 -33.68 21.06 13.66
C TYR A 1028 -33.07 20.21 14.75
N VAL A 1029 -32.90 18.92 14.46
CA VAL A 1029 -32.13 18.02 15.31
C VAL A 1029 -30.77 17.80 14.67
N CYS A 1030 -29.73 18.24 15.38
CA CYS A 1030 -28.34 18.11 14.98
C CYS A 1030 -27.66 17.04 15.84
N LYS A 1031 -27.28 15.94 15.21
CA LYS A 1031 -26.44 14.90 15.81
C LYS A 1031 -24.98 15.24 15.58
N VAL A 1032 -24.19 15.16 16.63
CA VAL A 1032 -22.77 15.53 16.62
C VAL A 1032 -21.98 14.35 17.18
N SER A 1033 -21.18 13.71 16.33
CA SER A 1033 -20.19 12.73 16.75
C SER A 1033 -18.85 13.43 16.97
N ILE A 1034 -18.28 13.28 18.14
CA ILE A 1034 -17.05 13.94 18.58
C ILE A 1034 -15.96 12.89 18.61
N ALA A 1035 -14.84 13.12 17.91
CA ALA A 1035 -13.64 12.31 18.04
C ALA A 1035 -12.52 13.15 18.67
N SER A 1036 -12.04 12.70 19.83
CA SER A 1036 -10.99 13.39 20.60
C SER A 1036 -9.81 12.46 20.89
N LYS A 1037 -8.60 13.01 21.01
CA LYS A 1037 -7.43 12.26 21.47
C LYS A 1037 -6.50 13.11 22.31
N GLU A 1038 -5.91 12.52 23.35
CA GLU A 1038 -5.00 13.24 24.25
C GLU A 1038 -3.64 13.53 23.61
N ARG A 1039 -3.12 12.57 22.83
CA ARG A 1039 -1.79 12.66 22.18
C ARG A 1039 -1.91 12.31 20.70
N LYS A 1040 -0.95 12.76 19.89
CA LYS A 1040 -0.97 12.49 18.44
C LYS A 1040 -1.01 10.99 18.10
N TYR A 1041 -0.42 10.15 18.95
CA TYR A 1041 -0.27 8.70 18.77
C TYR A 1041 -1.24 7.86 19.63
N SER A 1042 -2.18 8.47 20.35
CA SER A 1042 -3.23 7.74 21.07
C SER A 1042 -4.45 7.53 20.18
N ASP A 1043 -5.20 6.48 20.46
CA ASP A 1043 -6.44 6.15 19.75
C ASP A 1043 -7.51 7.23 20.00
N PHE A 1044 -8.44 7.39 19.06
CA PHE A 1044 -9.56 8.33 19.19
C PHE A 1044 -10.62 7.79 20.18
N GLN A 1045 -11.05 8.66 21.10
CA GLN A 1045 -12.26 8.48 21.88
C GLN A 1045 -13.44 9.11 21.15
N PHE A 1046 -14.59 8.45 21.19
CA PHE A 1046 -15.78 8.86 20.46
C PHE A 1046 -16.96 9.12 21.40
N GLU A 1047 -17.59 10.27 21.27
CA GLU A 1047 -18.78 10.68 22.01
C GLU A 1047 -19.88 11.14 21.06
N GLU A 1048 -21.15 11.04 21.47
CA GLU A 1048 -22.28 11.54 20.70
C GLU A 1048 -23.09 12.55 21.49
N LEU A 1049 -23.48 13.63 20.82
CA LEU A 1049 -24.29 14.72 21.36
C LEU A 1049 -25.45 15.01 20.41
N THR A 1050 -26.64 15.23 20.95
CA THR A 1050 -27.80 15.70 20.20
C THR A 1050 -28.18 17.12 20.62
N ILE A 1051 -28.29 18.02 19.64
CA ILE A 1051 -28.65 19.43 19.81
C ILE A 1051 -29.98 19.69 19.09
N VAL A 1052 -30.90 20.38 19.75
CA VAL A 1052 -32.16 20.84 19.15
C VAL A 1052 -32.11 22.36 18.96
N ILE A 1053 -32.43 22.82 17.75
CA ILE A 1053 -32.43 24.23 17.33
C ILE A 1053 -33.83 24.68 16.92
#